data_AF-A0A9E5FLC8-F1
#
_entry.id   AF-A0A9E5FLC8-F1
#
_cell.length_a   1.000
_cell.length_b   1.000
_cell.length_c   1.000
_cell.angle_alpha   90.00
_cell.angle_beta   90.00
_cell.angle_gamma   90.00
#
_symmetry.space_group_name_H-M   'P 1'
#
loop_
_entity.id
_entity.type
_entity.pdbx_description
1 polymer ?
#
loop_
_entity_poly.entity_id
_entity_poly.type
_entity_poly.pdbx_seq_one_letter_code
_entity_poly.pdbx_strand_id
1 'polypeptide(L)'
;MKKITLVFSLLTLSVFAQKTVKPTIPSSPLFTEETTNALSFRMVGPALTSGRVIDIAVHPKNKDMWYVAAASGGLWLTKNHGITFESIFNNYGSYSLACVALAPSNPSTVWVGSGENNNQRSVGYGDGVYKSIDGGKSFVNMGLKKSEHIGNILIHPTDEKTLWVAAYGPLWSAGGERGVYKSTDGGKSWKRTLFVSDETGISEIAMDPENPNVLYASAHQRRRHEYTYVGGGPESSVYKSTDGGETWNEIAVGLPKGEMGRIGIAVSPADPNWVYAIVEAKHEKGGVYLSKNKGASWSKQGKFSTSGNYYQEIVCDPLDRKKVFSMDTYLHHTEDAGVTFKSTGESHKHVDNHAMWIDPSNTDHWLLGCDGGIYETYTHASEWRYYDNLPIIQFYKVTTDNAKPFYNIFGGTQDNNSMGGPSGTMNVHGILNADWFITNGGDGFESATDWSNPNIAYAQAQHGWLVRYDKASGEKVPIQPMPGKDEAAYRWNWDAPLLVSKHDASTLYFAANKVFKSTNKGDDWSVISPDLTQQIDRNKLPVMGQVWSIDAVMKNASTTIYGNIIALDESPVKKGLLYAGTDDGLVQVSQNDGKDWSKTAAFPGVPTNTRVNMLTASRFDENVVFACFLAERQGDFKPYLLKSNDKGKTWVNIAGDLPERGSVYCLKQDFKDPNLLFVGTEFGAYFSTNGGTSWTKFGGLPTIAVMDLDIQETACDLVAATFGRGFWVLDNYAPLRNLTKEVLAKKAHLFDVKDALLYIPADPLGLEGTGFQGHNLWASSNPSFGAVFTLYLKNNASSLKEIRLDKEKALEKDKKEVKYPTMEELYREAREEARKLVWVINDSVGMEVRRFTSSPSKGISRTTWNLRSNSTTQVGGDQNGYLVKAGTYEVSVYAVKNDSIDTLIVGQRFQVRALNNQTLVAKNPEELKVFRTEVSELSRKVNGAGTLLSAFKETVASIKEAVTNYPNTDMRLLTTIQKLNDQLDSCFVELYGNNILSSHEFETVPSLSGRLGMVEYMLYDNTAGVTATHRKNKSIAEAEYLVLANRIRTMRATLKVLEDSLAKVPIPYIRTGGLDLKLD
;
A
#
# COMPACT_ATOMS: atom_id res chain seq x y z
N MET A 1 26.19 -31.42 84.88
CA MET A 1 27.29 -32.29 84.40
C MET A 1 26.76 -33.27 83.37
N LYS A 2 27.05 -33.05 82.08
CA LYS A 2 27.52 -34.04 81.09
C LYS A 2 27.66 -33.31 79.75
N LYS A 3 28.92 -33.06 79.37
CA LYS A 3 29.38 -32.61 78.06
C LYS A 3 29.36 -33.81 77.12
N ILE A 4 28.95 -33.63 75.87
CA ILE A 4 29.56 -34.35 74.74
C ILE A 4 29.74 -33.35 73.60
N THR A 5 31.00 -33.11 73.26
CA THR A 5 31.49 -32.43 72.06
C THR A 5 31.73 -33.51 71.01
N LEU A 6 31.31 -33.30 69.76
CA LEU A 6 31.90 -34.02 68.63
C LEU A 6 32.16 -33.07 67.47
N VAL A 7 33.40 -33.15 66.99
CA VAL A 7 34.04 -32.38 65.92
C VAL A 7 33.43 -32.74 64.56
N PHE A 8 33.21 -31.75 63.69
CA PHE A 8 32.91 -31.96 62.28
C PHE A 8 33.92 -31.25 61.38
N SER A 9 34.49 -32.04 60.48
CA SER A 9 35.51 -31.71 59.49
C SER A 9 34.96 -30.80 58.39
N LEU A 10 35.74 -29.78 57.99
CA LEU A 10 35.48 -28.96 56.80
C LEU A 10 35.79 -29.76 55.53
N LEU A 11 34.78 -29.91 54.65
CA LEU A 11 34.94 -30.23 53.24
C LEU A 11 34.64 -28.97 52.41
N THR A 12 35.63 -28.49 51.67
CA THR A 12 35.52 -27.38 50.72
C THR A 12 34.83 -27.85 49.43
N LEU A 13 33.65 -27.30 49.14
CA LEU A 13 32.95 -27.41 47.85
C LEU A 13 33.10 -26.08 47.10
N SER A 14 33.80 -26.12 45.97
CA SER A 14 33.97 -24.99 45.06
C SER A 14 32.68 -24.75 44.28
N VAL A 15 31.95 -23.68 44.62
CA VAL A 15 30.80 -23.20 43.86
C VAL A 15 31.29 -22.39 42.65
N PHE A 16 31.08 -22.91 41.43
CA PHE A 16 31.17 -22.11 40.21
C PHE A 16 29.98 -21.14 40.17
N ALA A 17 30.21 -19.89 40.55
CA ALA A 17 29.24 -18.81 40.38
C ALA A 17 29.07 -18.50 38.88
N GLN A 18 27.93 -18.87 38.30
CA GLN A 18 27.46 -18.32 37.02
C GLN A 18 27.23 -16.83 37.19
N LYS A 19 28.03 -16.01 36.48
CA LYS A 19 27.75 -14.58 36.32
C LYS A 19 26.40 -14.40 35.65
N THR A 20 25.41 -13.93 36.41
CA THR A 20 24.20 -13.32 35.87
C THR A 20 24.61 -12.06 35.10
N VAL A 21 24.59 -12.15 33.78
CA VAL A 21 24.73 -11.01 32.88
C VAL A 21 23.50 -10.12 33.11
N LYS A 22 23.70 -8.93 33.68
CA LYS A 22 22.66 -7.90 33.74
C LYS A 22 22.29 -7.52 32.30
N PRO A 23 21.00 -7.39 31.96
CA PRO A 23 20.58 -6.93 30.64
C PRO A 23 21.11 -5.51 30.42
N THR A 24 21.96 -5.36 29.40
CA THR A 24 22.39 -4.07 28.86
C THR A 24 21.17 -3.30 28.36
N ILE A 25 21.10 -2.02 28.73
CA ILE A 25 20.11 -1.05 28.23
C ILE A 25 20.08 -1.14 26.69
N PRO A 26 18.90 -1.26 26.04
CA PRO A 26 18.83 -1.29 24.59
C PRO A 26 19.45 0.00 24.03
N SER A 27 20.50 -0.16 23.22
CA SER A 27 21.06 0.96 22.48
C SER A 27 20.02 1.43 21.48
N SER A 28 19.66 2.71 21.50
CA SER A 28 18.80 3.32 20.48
C SER A 28 19.28 2.95 19.07
N PRO A 29 18.37 2.83 18.09
CA PRO A 29 18.74 2.44 16.74
C PRO A 29 19.80 3.40 16.17
N LEU A 30 20.70 2.85 15.34
CA LEU A 30 21.83 3.60 14.77
C LEU A 30 21.40 4.79 13.90
N PHE A 31 20.19 4.72 13.37
CA PHE A 31 19.56 5.70 12.49
C PHE A 31 18.05 5.70 12.76
N THR A 32 17.34 6.70 12.23
CA THR A 32 15.89 6.90 12.44
C THR A 32 15.12 6.65 11.15
N GLU A 33 13.79 6.58 11.23
CA GLU A 33 12.92 6.55 10.05
C GLU A 33 13.22 7.72 9.08
N GLU A 34 13.47 8.94 9.59
CA GLU A 34 13.87 10.10 8.78
C GLU A 34 15.12 9.82 7.95
N THR A 35 16.06 9.03 8.50
CA THR A 35 17.32 8.69 7.82
C THR A 35 17.10 7.73 6.65
N THR A 36 16.10 6.85 6.73
CA THR A 36 15.86 5.78 5.75
C THR A 36 14.57 5.95 4.96
N ASN A 37 13.85 7.06 5.09
CA ASN A 37 12.51 7.25 4.52
C ASN A 37 12.44 7.07 2.99
N ALA A 38 13.52 7.34 2.24
CA ALA A 38 13.57 7.08 0.80
C ALA A 38 13.64 5.59 0.42
N LEU A 39 13.90 4.70 1.39
CA LEU A 39 13.69 3.25 1.27
C LEU A 39 12.25 2.96 1.66
N SER A 40 11.33 3.37 0.79
CA SER A 40 9.89 3.28 1.00
C SER A 40 9.25 2.19 0.16
N PHE A 41 8.21 1.56 0.69
CA PHE A 41 7.35 0.64 -0.05
C PHE A 41 6.52 1.37 -1.12
N ARG A 42 6.34 0.72 -2.26
CA ARG A 42 5.45 1.08 -3.38
C ARG A 42 4.26 0.13 -3.41
N MET A 43 3.03 0.65 -3.53
CA MET A 43 1.85 -0.19 -3.72
C MET A 43 1.91 -0.85 -5.10
N VAL A 44 1.64 -2.16 -5.12
CA VAL A 44 1.61 -2.98 -6.35
C VAL A 44 0.21 -3.49 -6.65
N GLY A 45 -0.68 -3.57 -5.65
CA GLY A 45 -2.10 -3.94 -5.79
C GLY A 45 -2.38 -5.41 -5.48
N PRO A 46 -3.40 -6.04 -6.11
CA PRO A 46 -4.35 -5.49 -7.08
C PRO A 46 -5.54 -4.74 -6.46
N ALA A 47 -6.38 -4.15 -7.31
CA ALA A 47 -7.76 -3.75 -6.99
C ALA A 47 -8.82 -4.66 -7.67
N LEU A 48 -8.38 -5.74 -8.34
CA LEU A 48 -9.19 -6.68 -9.10
C LEU A 48 -10.46 -7.11 -8.35
N THR A 49 -10.31 -7.51 -7.08
CA THR A 49 -11.37 -7.90 -6.16
C THR A 49 -11.28 -7.05 -4.91
N SER A 50 -11.68 -5.78 -5.04
CA SER A 50 -11.40 -4.66 -4.14
C SER A 50 -11.14 -5.04 -2.69
N GLY A 51 -12.09 -5.70 -2.03
CA GLY A 51 -12.00 -6.23 -0.66
C GLY A 51 -13.18 -5.81 0.23
N ARG A 52 -13.15 -6.17 1.52
CA ARG A 52 -14.29 -6.03 2.43
C ARG A 52 -14.65 -4.59 2.81
N VAL A 53 -15.86 -4.18 2.41
CA VAL A 53 -16.51 -2.93 2.82
C VAL A 53 -17.54 -3.22 3.91
N ILE A 54 -17.40 -2.58 5.07
CA ILE A 54 -18.25 -2.83 6.25
C ILE A 54 -19.32 -1.76 6.47
N ASP A 55 -19.11 -0.53 5.97
CA ASP A 55 -20.08 0.55 6.11
C ASP A 55 -19.91 1.63 5.02
N ILE A 56 -21.00 2.32 4.68
CA ILE A 56 -21.05 3.36 3.64
C ILE A 56 -21.91 4.53 4.15
N ALA A 57 -21.36 5.75 4.10
CA ALA A 57 -22.12 6.96 4.34
C ALA A 57 -22.14 7.88 3.10
N VAL A 58 -23.34 8.11 2.57
CA VAL A 58 -23.57 9.03 1.44
C VAL A 58 -23.91 10.42 1.97
N HIS A 59 -23.30 11.46 1.39
CA HIS A 59 -23.56 12.83 1.78
C HIS A 59 -25.03 13.21 1.49
N PRO A 60 -25.79 13.74 2.47
CA PRO A 60 -27.26 13.85 2.40
C PRO A 60 -27.77 14.84 1.34
N LYS A 61 -26.91 15.74 0.85
CA LYS A 61 -27.25 16.74 -0.18
C LYS A 61 -26.45 16.61 -1.48
N ASN A 62 -25.48 15.68 -1.52
CA ASN A 62 -24.59 15.50 -2.67
C ASN A 62 -24.33 14.01 -2.86
N LYS A 63 -25.11 13.37 -3.72
CA LYS A 63 -25.04 11.93 -3.94
C LYS A 63 -23.81 11.48 -4.71
N ASP A 64 -22.91 12.38 -5.12
CA ASP A 64 -21.63 12.02 -5.71
C ASP A 64 -20.52 11.85 -4.66
N MET A 65 -20.81 12.15 -3.39
CA MET A 65 -19.84 12.11 -2.30
C MET A 65 -20.16 11.00 -1.29
N TRP A 66 -19.28 10.01 -1.19
CA TRP A 66 -19.44 8.84 -0.32
C TRP A 66 -18.20 8.61 0.52
N TYR A 67 -18.41 8.22 1.77
CA TYR A 67 -17.39 7.68 2.66
C TYR A 67 -17.57 6.17 2.73
N VAL A 68 -16.49 5.42 2.52
CA VAL A 68 -16.49 3.96 2.45
C VAL A 68 -15.52 3.45 3.50
N ALA A 69 -16.05 2.76 4.51
CA ALA A 69 -15.26 2.16 5.56
C ALA A 69 -14.92 0.71 5.19
N ALA A 70 -13.63 0.39 5.09
CA ALA A 70 -13.17 -0.97 4.92
C ALA A 70 -13.02 -1.66 6.29
N ALA A 71 -13.36 -2.95 6.39
CA ALA A 71 -13.15 -3.73 7.61
C ALA A 71 -11.68 -3.76 8.03
N SER A 72 -10.79 -3.86 7.03
CA SER A 72 -9.36 -3.59 7.14
C SER A 72 -8.94 -2.83 5.88
N GLY A 73 -8.36 -1.63 6.02
CA GLY A 73 -7.94 -0.82 4.87
C GLY A 73 -8.29 0.67 4.97
N GLY A 74 -8.79 1.12 6.13
CA GLY A 74 -9.07 2.52 6.42
C GLY A 74 -10.35 3.06 5.76
N LEU A 75 -10.45 4.40 5.75
CA LEU A 75 -11.60 5.13 5.22
C LEU A 75 -11.25 5.74 3.86
N TRP A 76 -12.18 5.61 2.92
CA TRP A 76 -12.05 6.12 1.56
C TRP A 76 -13.15 7.13 1.24
N LEU A 77 -12.81 8.12 0.42
CA LEU A 77 -13.70 9.18 0.00
C LEU A 77 -13.74 9.27 -1.52
N THR A 78 -14.94 9.28 -2.08
CA THR A 78 -15.17 9.77 -3.45
C THR A 78 -15.94 11.08 -3.40
N LYS A 79 -15.75 11.94 -4.40
CA LYS A 79 -16.48 13.20 -4.60
C LYS A 79 -17.07 13.31 -6.01
N ASN A 80 -16.97 12.24 -6.79
CA ASN A 80 -17.29 12.18 -8.20
C ASN A 80 -17.95 10.84 -8.56
N HIS A 81 -18.78 10.31 -7.65
CA HIS A 81 -19.59 9.12 -7.91
C HIS A 81 -18.75 7.87 -8.24
N GLY A 82 -17.66 7.69 -7.50
CA GLY A 82 -16.77 6.53 -7.59
C GLY A 82 -15.87 6.48 -8.82
N ILE A 83 -15.77 7.57 -9.62
CA ILE A 83 -14.75 7.65 -10.69
C ILE A 83 -13.34 7.55 -10.08
N THR A 84 -13.11 8.20 -8.94
CA THR A 84 -11.88 8.05 -8.14
C THR A 84 -12.19 7.96 -6.65
N PHE A 85 -11.33 7.27 -5.91
CA PHE A 85 -11.35 7.17 -4.45
C PHE A 85 -10.02 7.64 -3.85
N GLU A 86 -10.10 8.41 -2.77
CA GLU A 86 -8.97 8.88 -1.99
C GLU A 86 -9.00 8.23 -0.60
N SER A 87 -7.88 7.63 -0.17
CA SER A 87 -7.76 7.13 1.20
C SER A 87 -7.44 8.29 2.15
N ILE A 88 -8.34 8.55 3.10
CA ILE A 88 -8.27 9.71 4.01
C ILE A 88 -7.92 9.33 5.46
N PHE A 89 -7.60 8.06 5.72
CA PHE A 89 -7.32 7.52 7.07
C PHE A 89 -6.03 6.69 7.15
N ASN A 90 -4.95 7.15 6.52
CA ASN A 90 -3.69 6.36 6.42
C ASN A 90 -2.80 6.39 7.68
N ASN A 91 -2.84 7.47 8.47
CA ASN A 91 -1.81 7.75 9.50
C ASN A 91 -2.40 7.88 10.91
N TYR A 92 -3.52 7.21 11.18
CA TYR A 92 -4.19 7.22 12.48
C TYR A 92 -3.96 5.90 13.23
N GLY A 93 -4.42 5.79 14.48
CA GLY A 93 -4.08 4.68 15.38
C GLY A 93 -4.67 3.31 15.01
N SER A 94 -5.58 3.25 14.03
CA SER A 94 -6.17 2.00 13.55
C SER A 94 -6.36 2.03 12.04
N TYR A 95 -6.41 0.84 11.43
CA TYR A 95 -6.74 0.62 10.02
C TYR A 95 -8.02 -0.21 9.85
N SER A 96 -8.49 -0.83 10.93
CA SER A 96 -9.71 -1.61 10.97
C SER A 96 -10.85 -0.70 11.40
N LEU A 97 -11.89 -0.62 10.58
CA LEU A 97 -13.05 0.22 10.84
C LEU A 97 -14.31 -0.64 11.00
N ALA A 98 -15.30 -0.08 11.67
CA ALA A 98 -16.61 -0.71 11.85
C ALA A 98 -17.76 0.13 11.30
N CYS A 99 -17.67 1.45 11.41
CA CYS A 99 -18.73 2.33 10.95
C CYS A 99 -18.22 3.74 10.62
N VAL A 100 -18.98 4.45 9.78
CA VAL A 100 -18.82 5.86 9.47
C VAL A 100 -20.17 6.57 9.52
N ALA A 101 -20.22 7.70 10.23
CA ALA A 101 -21.45 8.49 10.38
C ALA A 101 -21.20 9.97 10.05
N LEU A 102 -22.13 10.57 9.29
CA LEU A 102 -22.13 11.99 8.99
C LEU A 102 -23.18 12.70 9.85
N ALA A 103 -22.84 13.84 10.44
CA ALA A 103 -23.82 14.61 11.19
C ALA A 103 -24.87 15.20 10.23
N PRO A 104 -26.18 14.90 10.39
CA PRO A 104 -27.20 15.38 9.45
C PRO A 104 -27.31 16.91 9.41
N SER A 105 -27.09 17.58 10.54
CA SER A 105 -27.09 19.04 10.66
C SER A 105 -25.86 19.70 10.00
N ASN A 106 -24.74 18.99 9.87
CA ASN A 106 -23.49 19.49 9.31
C ASN A 106 -22.63 18.33 8.77
N PRO A 107 -22.79 17.95 7.49
CA PRO A 107 -22.08 16.80 6.92
C PRO A 107 -20.55 16.94 6.81
N SER A 108 -19.96 18.09 7.18
CA SER A 108 -18.51 18.21 7.35
C SER A 108 -18.00 17.56 8.64
N THR A 109 -18.89 17.32 9.60
CA THR A 109 -18.60 16.53 10.80
C THR A 109 -18.77 15.06 10.48
N VAL A 110 -17.63 14.35 10.45
CA VAL A 110 -17.54 12.91 10.15
C VAL A 110 -17.07 12.18 11.40
N TRP A 111 -17.79 11.13 11.78
CA TRP A 111 -17.41 10.23 12.87
C TRP A 111 -17.05 8.86 12.31
N VAL A 112 -16.03 8.24 12.89
CA VAL A 112 -15.56 6.90 12.50
C VAL A 112 -15.39 6.05 13.74
N GLY A 113 -16.00 4.88 13.76
CA GLY A 113 -15.75 3.84 14.76
C GLY A 113 -14.69 2.86 14.26
N SER A 114 -13.64 2.64 15.06
CA SER A 114 -12.58 1.67 14.72
C SER A 114 -12.84 0.29 15.33
N GLY A 115 -12.23 -0.73 14.70
CA GLY A 115 -12.29 -2.14 15.05
C GLY A 115 -13.57 -2.81 14.58
N GLU A 116 -13.45 -3.61 13.52
CA GLU A 116 -14.55 -4.32 12.86
C GLU A 116 -15.50 -4.96 13.88
N ASN A 117 -16.81 -4.77 13.69
CA ASN A 117 -17.86 -5.20 14.62
C ASN A 117 -18.33 -6.65 14.39
N ASN A 118 -17.63 -7.42 13.55
CA ASN A 118 -17.86 -8.84 13.36
C ASN A 118 -17.20 -9.70 14.45
N ASN A 119 -17.59 -10.96 14.52
CA ASN A 119 -17.12 -11.94 15.52
C ASN A 119 -16.20 -12.99 14.92
N GLN A 120 -15.48 -12.62 13.86
CA GLN A 120 -14.67 -13.53 13.05
C GLN A 120 -13.29 -13.82 13.64
N ARG A 121 -12.58 -14.79 13.06
CA ARG A 121 -11.25 -15.23 13.54
C ARG A 121 -10.12 -14.28 13.17
N SER A 122 -10.27 -13.53 12.08
CA SER A 122 -9.34 -12.57 11.50
C SER A 122 -9.78 -11.11 11.73
N VAL A 123 -10.60 -10.88 12.77
CA VAL A 123 -11.14 -9.54 13.07
C VAL A 123 -10.03 -8.60 13.50
N GLY A 124 -9.96 -7.42 12.87
CA GLY A 124 -9.06 -6.35 13.28
C GLY A 124 -9.59 -5.61 14.50
N TYR A 125 -8.70 -5.18 15.40
CA TYR A 125 -9.08 -4.36 16.56
C TYR A 125 -8.81 -2.87 16.31
N GLY A 126 -9.63 -2.05 16.96
CA GLY A 126 -9.61 -0.61 16.92
C GLY A 126 -8.97 0.02 18.15
N ASP A 127 -8.97 1.34 18.15
CA ASP A 127 -8.56 2.18 19.28
C ASP A 127 -9.57 3.30 19.57
N GLY A 128 -10.86 3.02 19.32
CA GLY A 128 -11.99 3.85 19.72
C GLY A 128 -12.64 4.63 18.57
N VAL A 129 -13.05 5.86 18.84
CA VAL A 129 -13.81 6.70 17.89
C VAL A 129 -13.00 7.93 17.45
N TYR A 130 -13.17 8.32 16.19
CA TYR A 130 -12.51 9.47 15.58
C TYR A 130 -13.51 10.48 15.08
N LYS A 131 -13.13 11.76 15.12
CA LYS A 131 -13.93 12.88 14.62
C LYS A 131 -13.12 13.73 13.65
N SER A 132 -13.71 14.04 12.49
CA SER A 132 -13.31 15.13 11.62
C SER A 132 -14.37 16.23 11.67
N ILE A 133 -13.94 17.48 11.52
CA ILE A 133 -14.81 18.67 11.36
C ILE A 133 -14.61 19.36 10.00
N ASP A 134 -13.78 18.79 9.14
CA ASP A 134 -13.32 19.36 7.87
C ASP A 134 -13.59 18.44 6.66
N GLY A 135 -14.58 17.55 6.80
CA GLY A 135 -14.99 16.61 5.74
C GLY A 135 -13.96 15.51 5.49
N GLY A 136 -13.24 15.08 6.54
CA GLY A 136 -12.29 13.97 6.49
C GLY A 136 -10.85 14.35 6.14
N LYS A 137 -10.48 15.64 6.12
CA LYS A 137 -9.07 16.04 5.87
C LYS A 137 -8.19 15.77 7.09
N SER A 138 -8.73 15.91 8.29
CA SER A 138 -8.06 15.57 9.54
C SER A 138 -9.00 14.92 10.54
N PHE A 139 -8.48 13.98 11.34
CA PHE A 139 -9.22 13.30 12.38
C PHE A 139 -8.54 13.43 13.74
N VAL A 140 -9.35 13.47 14.79
CA VAL A 140 -8.92 13.43 16.20
C VAL A 140 -9.52 12.20 16.85
N ASN A 141 -8.72 11.40 17.55
CA ASN A 141 -9.22 10.30 18.38
C ASN A 141 -9.93 10.90 19.61
N MET A 142 -11.19 10.56 19.80
CA MET A 142 -12.09 11.12 20.81
C MET A 142 -12.31 10.17 22.00
N GLY A 143 -11.52 9.10 22.14
CA GLY A 143 -11.60 8.15 23.26
C GLY A 143 -12.26 6.83 22.91
N LEU A 144 -12.70 6.09 23.94
CA LEU A 144 -13.19 4.70 23.85
C LEU A 144 -12.13 3.68 23.37
N LYS A 145 -10.86 3.94 23.71
CA LYS A 145 -9.68 3.18 23.23
C LYS A 145 -9.64 1.72 23.68
N LYS A 146 -10.31 1.39 24.78
CA LYS A 146 -10.41 0.03 25.34
C LYS A 146 -11.70 -0.68 24.91
N SER A 147 -12.49 -0.07 24.02
CA SER A 147 -13.62 -0.78 23.43
C SER A 147 -13.15 -1.83 22.44
N GLU A 148 -12.04 -1.60 21.74
CA GLU A 148 -11.48 -2.43 20.66
C GLU A 148 -12.41 -2.60 19.45
N HIS A 149 -13.73 -2.70 19.64
CA HIS A 149 -14.72 -2.83 18.59
C HIS A 149 -15.88 -1.89 18.86
N ILE A 150 -16.15 -0.99 17.92
CA ILE A 150 -17.31 -0.09 17.94
C ILE A 150 -18.42 -0.73 17.12
N GLY A 151 -19.63 -0.83 17.68
CA GLY A 151 -20.80 -1.36 16.98
C GLY A 151 -21.27 -0.41 15.87
N ASN A 152 -21.83 0.73 16.27
CA ASN A 152 -22.21 1.84 15.40
C ASN A 152 -22.22 3.19 16.17
N ILE A 153 -22.37 4.29 15.43
CA ILE A 153 -22.45 5.66 15.97
C ILE A 153 -23.72 6.33 15.46
N LEU A 154 -24.53 6.88 16.38
CA LEU A 154 -25.68 7.70 16.04
C LEU A 154 -25.44 9.15 16.44
N ILE A 155 -25.78 10.08 15.55
CA ILE A 155 -25.64 11.53 15.78
C ILE A 155 -27.04 12.14 15.81
N HIS A 156 -27.31 13.01 16.78
CA HIS A 156 -28.59 13.68 16.88
C HIS A 156 -28.87 14.52 15.61
N PRO A 157 -30.07 14.42 15.01
CA PRO A 157 -30.34 14.95 13.66
C PRO A 157 -30.18 16.46 13.55
N THR A 158 -30.41 17.21 14.63
CA THR A 158 -30.32 18.67 14.66
C THR A 158 -29.22 19.21 15.58
N ASP A 159 -28.42 18.35 16.23
CA ASP A 159 -27.36 18.76 17.16
C ASP A 159 -26.14 17.83 17.03
N GLU A 160 -25.15 18.22 16.24
CA GLU A 160 -23.92 17.44 16.04
C GLU A 160 -23.07 17.23 17.31
N LYS A 161 -23.39 17.87 18.43
CA LYS A 161 -22.70 17.66 19.71
C LYS A 161 -23.29 16.52 20.53
N THR A 162 -24.54 16.15 20.26
CA THR A 162 -25.21 15.04 20.93
C THR A 162 -25.10 13.78 20.08
N LEU A 163 -24.48 12.74 20.63
CA LEU A 163 -24.26 11.49 19.94
C LEU A 163 -24.18 10.30 20.90
N TRP A 164 -24.42 9.11 20.35
CA TRP A 164 -24.36 7.84 21.06
C TRP A 164 -23.46 6.88 20.31
N VAL A 165 -22.67 6.12 21.08
CA VAL A 165 -21.78 5.09 20.56
C VAL A 165 -22.17 3.75 21.18
N ALA A 166 -22.42 2.76 20.32
CA ALA A 166 -22.51 1.37 20.72
C ALA A 166 -21.08 0.84 20.91
N ALA A 167 -20.65 0.69 22.16
CA ALA A 167 -19.36 0.13 22.49
C ALA A 167 -19.51 -1.38 22.70
N TYR A 168 -18.98 -2.15 21.75
CA TYR A 168 -19.17 -3.60 21.73
C TYR A 168 -18.17 -4.30 22.66
N GLY A 169 -16.99 -3.72 22.84
CA GLY A 169 -15.95 -4.24 23.72
C GLY A 169 -15.08 -5.35 23.09
N PRO A 170 -14.02 -5.75 23.81
CA PRO A 170 -13.07 -6.76 23.33
C PRO A 170 -13.73 -8.10 22.96
N LEU A 171 -13.31 -8.72 21.87
CA LEU A 171 -13.80 -10.08 21.53
C LEU A 171 -13.08 -11.17 22.33
N TRP A 172 -11.78 -10.97 22.56
CA TRP A 172 -10.86 -11.99 23.06
C TRP A 172 -10.65 -11.98 24.59
N SER A 173 -11.14 -10.94 25.28
CA SER A 173 -10.99 -10.77 26.74
C SER A 173 -12.16 -10.06 27.45
N ALA A 174 -12.33 -10.30 28.75
CA ALA A 174 -13.37 -9.68 29.57
C ALA A 174 -13.09 -8.20 29.86
N GLY A 175 -14.16 -7.45 30.15
CA GLY A 175 -14.09 -6.04 30.50
C GLY A 175 -13.95 -5.14 29.28
N GLY A 176 -13.04 -4.16 29.36
CA GLY A 176 -12.89 -3.09 28.37
C GLY A 176 -14.01 -2.04 28.46
N GLU A 177 -14.14 -1.22 27.42
CA GLU A 177 -15.25 -0.26 27.30
C GLU A 177 -16.42 -0.91 26.54
N ARG A 178 -17.40 -1.41 27.30
CA ARG A 178 -18.69 -1.96 26.81
C ARG A 178 -19.85 -1.08 27.21
N GLY A 179 -20.91 -1.06 26.41
CA GLY A 179 -22.17 -0.38 26.73
C GLY A 179 -22.63 0.65 25.70
N VAL A 180 -23.63 1.45 26.06
CA VAL A 180 -23.95 2.69 25.33
C VAL A 180 -23.22 3.84 25.98
N TYR A 181 -22.47 4.60 25.19
CA TYR A 181 -21.84 5.84 25.62
C TYR A 181 -22.50 7.02 24.95
N LYS A 182 -22.94 8.00 25.75
CA LYS A 182 -23.53 9.25 25.27
C LYS A 182 -22.54 10.39 25.47
N SER A 183 -22.48 11.29 24.49
CA SER A 183 -21.84 12.60 24.61
C SER A 183 -22.82 13.71 24.24
N THR A 184 -22.67 14.88 24.86
CA THR A 184 -23.45 16.10 24.58
C THR A 184 -22.53 17.30 24.31
N ASP A 185 -21.22 17.08 24.24
CA ASP A 185 -20.19 18.10 24.02
C ASP A 185 -19.35 17.84 22.75
N GLY A 186 -19.87 16.99 21.85
CA GLY A 186 -19.22 16.60 20.61
C GLY A 186 -18.06 15.63 20.81
N GLY A 187 -18.16 14.76 21.82
CA GLY A 187 -17.25 13.66 22.17
C GLY A 187 -16.04 14.04 23.01
N LYS A 188 -16.02 15.23 23.62
CA LYS A 188 -14.94 15.61 24.56
C LYS A 188 -15.06 14.82 25.86
N SER A 189 -16.28 14.47 26.25
CA SER A 189 -16.57 13.57 27.37
C SER A 189 -17.64 12.55 27.00
N TRP A 190 -17.59 11.41 27.69
CA TRP A 190 -18.49 10.27 27.48
C TRP A 190 -19.09 9.80 28.80
N LYS A 191 -20.42 9.63 28.82
CA LYS A 191 -21.16 9.02 29.93
C LYS A 191 -21.63 7.63 29.49
N ARG A 192 -21.26 6.58 30.24
CA ARG A 192 -21.81 5.23 30.04
C ARG A 192 -23.22 5.17 30.61
N THR A 193 -24.22 5.06 29.73
CA THR A 193 -25.65 5.13 30.09
C THR A 193 -26.34 3.77 30.09
N LEU A 194 -25.77 2.76 29.42
CA LEU A 194 -26.17 1.36 29.49
C LEU A 194 -24.94 0.49 29.67
N PHE A 195 -24.97 -0.43 30.63
CA PHE A 195 -23.94 -1.44 30.87
C PHE A 195 -24.63 -2.72 31.36
N VAL A 196 -24.30 -3.86 30.75
CA VAL A 196 -24.88 -5.16 31.12
C VAL A 196 -23.88 -5.93 31.99
N SER A 197 -22.71 -6.25 31.45
CA SER A 197 -21.62 -6.93 32.17
C SER A 197 -20.27 -6.77 31.45
N ASP A 198 -19.21 -7.35 32.01
CA ASP A 198 -17.88 -7.42 31.39
C ASP A 198 -17.80 -8.39 30.19
N GLU A 199 -18.84 -9.22 29.99
CA GLU A 199 -18.97 -10.21 28.90
C GLU A 199 -19.95 -9.75 27.80
N THR A 200 -20.72 -8.69 28.07
CA THR A 200 -21.86 -8.28 27.22
C THR A 200 -21.73 -6.83 26.79
N GLY A 201 -21.54 -6.63 25.48
CA GLY A 201 -21.47 -5.32 24.85
C GLY A 201 -22.73 -4.95 24.09
N ILE A 202 -22.73 -3.77 23.48
CA ILE A 202 -23.81 -3.32 22.61
C ILE A 202 -23.34 -3.40 21.17
N SER A 203 -24.00 -4.24 20.35
CA SER A 203 -23.63 -4.46 18.95
C SER A 203 -24.10 -3.32 18.05
N GLU A 204 -25.26 -2.73 18.35
CA GLU A 204 -25.80 -1.59 17.61
C GLU A 204 -26.87 -0.83 18.40
N ILE A 205 -27.11 0.41 17.98
CA ILE A 205 -28.21 1.27 18.45
C ILE A 205 -29.01 1.72 17.22
N ALA A 206 -30.34 1.75 17.34
CA ALA A 206 -31.25 2.34 16.35
C ALA A 206 -32.02 3.52 16.97
N MET A 207 -32.37 4.52 16.15
CA MET A 207 -33.12 5.71 16.55
C MET A 207 -34.47 5.77 15.84
N ASP A 208 -35.50 6.22 16.55
CA ASP A 208 -36.77 6.60 15.94
C ASP A 208 -36.55 7.87 15.08
N PRO A 209 -36.75 7.81 13.76
CA PRO A 209 -36.41 8.90 12.85
C PRO A 209 -37.29 10.16 13.04
N GLU A 210 -38.44 10.03 13.72
CA GLU A 210 -39.32 11.16 14.06
C GLU A 210 -39.06 11.70 15.47
N ASN A 211 -38.40 10.93 16.35
CA ASN A 211 -38.16 11.33 17.73
C ASN A 211 -36.79 10.84 18.25
N PRO A 212 -35.75 11.68 18.25
CA PRO A 212 -34.40 11.29 18.68
C PRO A 212 -34.27 10.96 20.17
N ASN A 213 -35.32 11.16 20.98
CA ASN A 213 -35.36 10.69 22.36
C ASN A 213 -35.68 9.19 22.48
N VAL A 214 -36.22 8.57 21.44
CA VAL A 214 -36.56 7.15 21.41
C VAL A 214 -35.44 6.38 20.72
N LEU A 215 -34.72 5.57 21.49
CA LEU A 215 -33.58 4.77 21.03
C LEU A 215 -33.77 3.31 21.42
N TYR A 216 -33.18 2.42 20.63
CA TYR A 216 -33.16 0.98 20.89
C TYR A 216 -31.71 0.50 20.86
N ALA A 217 -31.32 -0.37 21.79
CA ALA A 217 -29.97 -0.92 21.86
C ALA A 217 -30.01 -2.44 21.94
N SER A 218 -29.14 -3.09 21.15
CA SER A 218 -28.99 -4.54 21.09
C SER A 218 -27.79 -4.97 21.92
N ALA A 219 -28.04 -5.65 23.04
CA ALA A 219 -27.00 -6.23 23.88
C ALA A 219 -26.66 -7.64 23.42
N HIS A 220 -25.36 -7.95 23.31
CA HIS A 220 -24.88 -9.25 22.86
C HIS A 220 -23.72 -9.76 23.73
N GLN A 221 -23.97 -10.90 24.37
CA GLN A 221 -22.98 -11.65 25.13
C GLN A 221 -22.18 -12.56 24.21
N ARG A 222 -20.86 -12.37 24.13
CA ARG A 222 -20.00 -13.15 23.23
C ARG A 222 -18.58 -13.30 23.76
N ARG A 223 -17.94 -14.41 23.40
CA ARG A 223 -16.51 -14.64 23.67
C ARG A 223 -15.88 -15.49 22.57
N ARG A 224 -14.65 -15.13 22.17
CA ARG A 224 -13.81 -15.93 21.28
C ARG A 224 -12.45 -16.19 21.89
N HIS A 225 -11.89 -17.36 21.60
CA HIS A 225 -10.51 -17.77 21.84
C HIS A 225 -9.98 -18.53 20.63
N GLU A 226 -8.67 -18.77 20.53
CA GLU A 226 -8.10 -19.56 19.42
C GLU A 226 -8.84 -20.88 19.21
N TYR A 227 -9.20 -21.53 20.31
CA TYR A 227 -9.82 -22.86 20.30
C TYR A 227 -11.35 -22.85 20.14
N THR A 228 -12.06 -21.72 20.29
CA THR A 228 -13.53 -21.72 20.29
C THR A 228 -14.18 -20.35 20.09
N TYR A 229 -15.46 -20.37 19.70
CA TYR A 229 -16.38 -19.24 19.72
C TYR A 229 -17.66 -19.63 20.47
N VAL A 230 -18.16 -18.70 21.28
CA VAL A 230 -19.49 -18.74 21.92
C VAL A 230 -20.17 -17.42 21.55
N GLY A 231 -21.20 -17.51 20.71
CA GLY A 231 -21.86 -16.36 20.08
C GLY A 231 -23.20 -15.99 20.71
N GLY A 232 -23.39 -16.30 21.98
CA GLY A 232 -24.60 -15.93 22.71
C GLY A 232 -24.59 -16.44 24.14
N GLY A 233 -25.56 -15.94 24.91
CA GLY A 233 -25.71 -16.27 26.32
C GLY A 233 -26.97 -15.63 26.91
N PRO A 234 -27.22 -15.80 28.22
CA PRO A 234 -28.44 -15.31 28.88
C PRO A 234 -28.52 -13.78 28.99
N GLU A 235 -27.43 -13.04 28.76
CA GLU A 235 -27.39 -11.58 28.92
C GLU A 235 -27.69 -10.80 27.64
N SER A 236 -27.79 -11.48 26.48
CA SER A 236 -28.20 -10.84 25.23
C SER A 236 -29.68 -10.44 25.30
N SER A 237 -30.03 -9.20 24.93
CA SER A 237 -31.41 -8.68 24.99
C SER A 237 -31.54 -7.36 24.22
N VAL A 238 -32.76 -6.81 24.15
CA VAL A 238 -33.06 -5.50 23.55
C VAL A 238 -33.51 -4.53 24.62
N TYR A 239 -32.96 -3.31 24.58
CA TYR A 239 -33.27 -2.22 25.49
C TYR A 239 -33.85 -1.03 24.75
N LYS A 240 -34.71 -0.25 25.41
CA LYS A 240 -35.30 0.98 24.90
C LYS A 240 -35.07 2.15 25.85
N SER A 241 -34.71 3.28 25.28
CA SER A 241 -34.76 4.58 25.93
C SER A 241 -35.88 5.44 25.35
N THR A 242 -36.44 6.33 26.19
CA THR A 242 -37.43 7.35 25.79
C THR A 242 -37.02 8.76 26.22
N ASP A 243 -35.79 8.93 26.73
CA ASP A 243 -35.24 10.18 27.27
C ASP A 243 -33.90 10.55 26.61
N GLY A 244 -33.69 10.11 25.36
CA GLY A 244 -32.46 10.39 24.62
C GLY A 244 -31.26 9.62 25.15
N GLY A 245 -31.49 8.39 25.61
CA GLY A 245 -30.45 7.46 26.04
C GLY A 245 -29.89 7.72 27.44
N GLU A 246 -30.57 8.51 28.29
CA GLU A 246 -30.15 8.70 29.68
C GLU A 246 -30.47 7.48 30.54
N THR A 247 -31.64 6.88 30.33
CA THR A 247 -32.07 5.63 30.97
C THR A 247 -32.57 4.61 29.94
N TRP A 248 -32.47 3.33 30.29
CA TRP A 248 -32.75 2.20 29.40
C TRP A 248 -33.57 1.14 30.12
N ASN A 249 -34.64 0.66 29.48
CA ASN A 249 -35.49 -0.41 29.98
C ASN A 249 -35.41 -1.60 29.03
N GLU A 250 -35.30 -2.81 29.59
CA GLU A 250 -35.37 -4.03 28.78
C GLU A 250 -36.77 -4.18 28.17
N ILE A 251 -36.81 -4.54 26.88
CA ILE A 251 -38.06 -4.69 26.10
C ILE A 251 -38.14 -6.06 25.41
N ALA A 252 -37.95 -7.13 26.18
CA ALA A 252 -37.90 -8.50 25.66
C ALA A 252 -39.25 -9.24 25.60
N VAL A 253 -40.38 -8.55 25.83
CA VAL A 253 -41.70 -9.19 25.85
C VAL A 253 -42.07 -9.75 24.48
N GLY A 254 -42.13 -11.08 24.35
CA GLY A 254 -42.41 -11.78 23.09
C GLY A 254 -41.17 -12.22 22.31
N LEU A 255 -39.96 -11.83 22.74
CA LEU A 255 -38.70 -12.38 22.26
C LEU A 255 -38.39 -13.74 22.93
N PRO A 256 -37.45 -14.54 22.39
CA PRO A 256 -37.00 -15.77 23.02
C PRO A 256 -36.55 -15.58 24.47
N LYS A 257 -36.90 -16.53 25.34
CA LYS A 257 -36.35 -16.62 26.70
C LYS A 257 -35.14 -17.56 26.72
N GLY A 258 -34.08 -17.20 27.44
CA GLY A 258 -32.88 -18.01 27.63
C GLY A 258 -31.66 -17.46 26.88
N GLU A 259 -30.82 -18.34 26.34
CA GLU A 259 -29.60 -17.96 25.61
C GLU A 259 -29.93 -17.41 24.21
N MET A 260 -29.63 -16.12 23.99
CA MET A 260 -29.73 -15.43 22.70
C MET A 260 -28.34 -15.00 22.21
N GLY A 261 -28.18 -14.94 20.89
CA GLY A 261 -26.97 -14.46 20.22
C GLY A 261 -27.08 -13.00 19.78
N ARG A 262 -26.43 -12.66 18.67
CA ARG A 262 -26.51 -11.31 18.07
C ARG A 262 -27.95 -11.03 17.65
N ILE A 263 -28.40 -9.80 17.91
CA ILE A 263 -29.72 -9.31 17.50
C ILE A 263 -29.51 -8.12 16.58
N GLY A 264 -30.04 -8.23 15.36
CA GLY A 264 -30.21 -7.13 14.42
C GLY A 264 -31.44 -6.30 14.77
N ILE A 265 -31.39 -4.97 14.73
CA ILE A 265 -32.54 -4.10 15.01
C ILE A 265 -32.63 -2.90 14.05
N ALA A 266 -33.82 -2.68 13.49
CA ALA A 266 -34.09 -1.52 12.64
C ALA A 266 -35.48 -0.93 12.93
N VAL A 267 -35.56 0.41 12.91
CA VAL A 267 -36.83 1.15 12.99
C VAL A 267 -37.22 1.54 11.57
N SER A 268 -38.46 1.26 11.16
CA SER A 268 -38.91 1.60 9.81
C SER A 268 -39.01 3.12 9.64
N PRO A 269 -38.32 3.73 8.64
CA PRO A 269 -38.50 5.15 8.33
C PRO A 269 -39.90 5.49 7.81
N ALA A 270 -40.59 4.51 7.20
CA ALA A 270 -41.94 4.67 6.67
C ALA A 270 -43.04 4.61 7.75
N ASP A 271 -42.77 4.00 8.92
CA ASP A 271 -43.66 4.00 10.10
C ASP A 271 -42.87 3.66 11.38
N PRO A 272 -42.49 4.64 12.22
CA PRO A 272 -41.68 4.39 13.41
C PRO A 272 -42.35 3.55 14.51
N ASN A 273 -43.63 3.20 14.38
CA ASN A 273 -44.24 2.20 15.26
C ASN A 273 -43.73 0.79 15.00
N TRP A 274 -43.21 0.55 13.78
CA TRP A 274 -42.70 -0.73 13.32
C TRP A 274 -41.20 -0.83 13.58
N VAL A 275 -40.86 -1.71 14.51
CA VAL A 275 -39.47 -2.05 14.85
C VAL A 275 -39.26 -3.52 14.52
N TYR A 276 -38.28 -3.78 13.66
CA TYR A 276 -37.88 -5.10 13.25
C TYR A 276 -36.69 -5.57 14.09
N ALA A 277 -36.67 -6.86 14.40
CA ALA A 277 -35.50 -7.50 14.95
C ALA A 277 -35.27 -8.86 14.30
N ILE A 278 -34.04 -9.19 13.97
CA ILE A 278 -33.63 -10.54 13.59
C ILE A 278 -32.77 -11.09 14.74
N VAL A 279 -33.20 -12.22 15.30
CA VAL A 279 -32.70 -12.72 16.59
C VAL A 279 -32.10 -14.09 16.38
N GLU A 280 -30.82 -14.25 16.75
CA GLU A 280 -30.23 -15.55 16.95
C GLU A 280 -30.59 -16.08 18.35
N ALA A 281 -31.04 -17.34 18.45
CA ALA A 281 -31.35 -17.94 19.74
C ALA A 281 -31.30 -19.47 19.70
N LYS A 282 -31.06 -20.06 20.86
CA LYS A 282 -31.00 -21.51 21.07
C LYS A 282 -32.35 -22.21 20.82
N HIS A 283 -32.31 -23.50 20.50
CA HIS A 283 -33.48 -24.39 20.37
C HIS A 283 -34.51 -23.92 19.33
N GLU A 284 -34.03 -23.48 18.15
CA GLU A 284 -34.87 -23.02 17.02
C GLU A 284 -35.80 -21.84 17.35
N LYS A 285 -35.51 -21.12 18.44
CA LYS A 285 -36.28 -19.93 18.84
C LYS A 285 -35.85 -18.68 18.05
N GLY A 286 -34.72 -18.72 17.35
CA GLY A 286 -34.28 -17.63 16.48
C GLY A 286 -35.27 -17.34 15.34
N GLY A 287 -35.14 -16.18 14.73
CA GLY A 287 -36.00 -15.76 13.62
C GLY A 287 -36.20 -14.25 13.53
N VAL A 288 -37.16 -13.84 12.70
CA VAL A 288 -37.53 -12.43 12.53
C VAL A 288 -38.73 -12.10 13.42
N TYR A 289 -38.62 -10.97 14.12
CA TYR A 289 -39.58 -10.44 15.06
C TYR A 289 -39.97 -9.03 14.65
N LEU A 290 -41.24 -8.71 14.86
CA LEU A 290 -41.80 -7.39 14.60
C LEU A 290 -42.56 -6.90 15.83
N SER A 291 -42.24 -5.67 16.23
CA SER A 291 -43.07 -4.86 17.11
C SER A 291 -43.82 -3.82 16.29
N LYS A 292 -45.12 -3.67 16.54
CA LYS A 292 -45.97 -2.63 15.93
C LYS A 292 -46.33 -1.52 16.93
N ASN A 293 -45.66 -1.49 18.08
CA ASN A 293 -45.92 -0.60 19.20
C ASN A 293 -44.62 -0.10 19.82
N LYS A 294 -43.64 0.27 18.97
CA LYS A 294 -42.36 0.87 19.40
C LYS A 294 -41.60 0.01 20.42
N GLY A 295 -41.56 -1.30 20.20
CA GLY A 295 -40.83 -2.26 21.03
C GLY A 295 -41.53 -2.70 22.33
N ALA A 296 -42.76 -2.27 22.62
CA ALA A 296 -43.43 -2.68 23.87
C ALA A 296 -43.76 -4.18 23.91
N SER A 297 -44.04 -4.79 22.75
CA SER A 297 -44.20 -6.23 22.59
C SER A 297 -43.79 -6.68 21.19
N TRP A 298 -43.26 -7.90 21.08
CA TRP A 298 -42.77 -8.49 19.85
C TRP A 298 -43.60 -9.70 19.43
N SER A 299 -43.67 -9.93 18.12
CA SER A 299 -44.31 -11.10 17.53
C SER A 299 -43.37 -11.73 16.50
N LYS A 300 -43.11 -13.03 16.63
CA LYS A 300 -42.31 -13.79 15.65
C LYS A 300 -43.07 -13.84 14.31
N GLN A 301 -42.45 -13.36 13.25
CA GLN A 301 -43.02 -13.34 11.90
C GLN A 301 -42.62 -14.59 11.12
N GLY A 302 -41.34 -14.94 11.18
CA GLY A 302 -40.76 -16.02 10.39
C GLY A 302 -39.54 -16.66 11.08
N LYS A 303 -39.07 -17.76 10.50
CA LYS A 303 -37.90 -18.50 10.99
C LYS A 303 -36.59 -18.10 10.32
N PHE A 304 -36.61 -17.14 9.39
CA PHE A 304 -35.40 -16.69 8.70
C PHE A 304 -34.41 -16.10 9.71
N SER A 305 -33.15 -16.49 9.59
CA SER A 305 -32.05 -16.07 10.45
C SER A 305 -30.75 -16.17 9.66
N THR A 306 -29.79 -15.32 9.99
CA THR A 306 -28.46 -15.27 9.37
C THR A 306 -27.39 -15.70 10.37
N SER A 307 -26.12 -15.73 9.93
CA SER A 307 -24.99 -16.14 10.76
C SER A 307 -24.52 -15.00 11.68
N GLY A 308 -24.90 -15.00 12.97
CA GLY A 308 -24.68 -13.86 13.87
C GLY A 308 -23.23 -13.49 14.19
N ASN A 309 -22.27 -14.29 13.76
CA ASN A 309 -20.86 -13.94 13.80
C ASN A 309 -20.40 -12.99 12.66
N TYR A 310 -21.17 -12.89 11.57
CA TYR A 310 -20.87 -12.05 10.41
C TYR A 310 -22.03 -11.11 10.06
N TYR A 311 -23.26 -11.60 10.18
CA TYR A 311 -24.46 -10.97 9.63
C TYR A 311 -25.60 -10.98 10.65
N GLN A 312 -26.13 -9.81 10.97
CA GLN A 312 -27.49 -9.63 11.52
C GLN A 312 -28.12 -8.28 11.13
N GLU A 313 -27.38 -7.45 10.42
CA GLU A 313 -27.81 -6.11 10.02
C GLU A 313 -29.03 -6.21 9.12
N ILE A 314 -30.08 -5.46 9.46
CA ILE A 314 -31.29 -5.34 8.67
C ILE A 314 -31.51 -3.87 8.30
N VAL A 315 -31.93 -3.63 7.07
CA VAL A 315 -32.14 -2.28 6.52
C VAL A 315 -33.57 -2.18 6.04
N CYS A 316 -34.35 -1.29 6.65
CA CYS A 316 -35.72 -1.02 6.23
C CYS A 316 -35.73 -0.15 4.96
N ASP A 317 -36.64 -0.45 4.04
CA ASP A 317 -36.93 0.44 2.92
C ASP A 317 -37.50 1.79 3.45
N PRO A 318 -37.05 2.94 2.91
CA PRO A 318 -37.45 4.24 3.42
C PRO A 318 -38.91 4.62 3.11
N LEU A 319 -39.57 3.95 2.15
CA LEU A 319 -40.93 4.27 1.70
C LEU A 319 -41.93 3.11 1.90
N ASP A 320 -41.46 1.85 1.95
CA ASP A 320 -42.31 0.69 2.25
C ASP A 320 -41.95 0.02 3.58
N ARG A 321 -42.78 0.26 4.60
CA ARG A 321 -42.58 -0.32 5.94
C ARG A 321 -42.57 -1.86 5.98
N LYS A 322 -43.08 -2.55 4.95
CA LYS A 322 -43.07 -4.03 4.89
C LYS A 322 -41.82 -4.59 4.24
N LYS A 323 -41.06 -3.76 3.54
CA LYS A 323 -39.85 -4.16 2.82
C LYS A 323 -38.62 -3.97 3.70
N VAL A 324 -37.91 -5.07 3.94
CA VAL A 324 -36.71 -5.09 4.79
C VAL A 324 -35.68 -6.00 4.15
N PHE A 325 -34.46 -5.48 4.03
CA PHE A 325 -33.30 -6.23 3.57
C PHE A 325 -32.56 -6.82 4.76
N SER A 326 -32.03 -8.03 4.60
CA SER A 326 -31.14 -8.67 5.57
C SER A 326 -29.78 -8.86 4.93
N MET A 327 -28.76 -8.27 5.54
CA MET A 327 -27.38 -8.58 5.21
C MET A 327 -27.12 -10.05 5.55
N ASP A 328 -26.43 -10.75 4.66
CA ASP A 328 -26.15 -12.18 4.73
C ASP A 328 -25.11 -12.53 3.64
N THR A 329 -24.64 -13.78 3.59
CA THR A 329 -23.78 -14.26 2.49
C THR A 329 -24.45 -13.97 1.15
N TYR A 330 -25.73 -14.33 0.98
CA TYR A 330 -26.51 -13.87 -0.16
C TYR A 330 -27.49 -12.80 0.30
N LEU A 331 -27.56 -11.65 -0.36
CA LEU A 331 -28.51 -10.61 0.03
C LEU A 331 -29.96 -11.12 -0.04
N HIS A 332 -30.71 -11.02 1.06
CA HIS A 332 -32.13 -11.39 1.12
C HIS A 332 -33.01 -10.18 1.44
N HIS A 333 -34.27 -10.24 1.03
CA HIS A 333 -35.27 -9.28 1.46
C HIS A 333 -36.65 -9.92 1.65
N THR A 334 -37.48 -9.23 2.42
CA THR A 334 -38.91 -9.49 2.60
C THR A 334 -39.70 -8.32 2.03
N GLU A 335 -40.95 -8.58 1.62
CA GLU A 335 -41.96 -7.57 1.24
C GLU A 335 -43.28 -7.79 2.01
N ASP A 336 -43.29 -8.73 2.95
CA ASP A 336 -44.44 -9.14 3.74
C ASP A 336 -44.18 -9.01 5.24
N ALA A 337 -43.32 -8.05 5.62
CA ALA A 337 -42.96 -7.73 6.99
C ALA A 337 -42.26 -8.86 7.74
N GLY A 338 -41.40 -9.61 7.06
CA GLY A 338 -40.52 -10.62 7.65
C GLY A 338 -41.13 -12.00 7.81
N VAL A 339 -42.29 -12.24 7.18
CA VAL A 339 -42.93 -13.56 7.16
C VAL A 339 -42.17 -14.48 6.19
N THR A 340 -41.85 -13.98 4.99
CA THR A 340 -41.01 -14.68 4.00
C THR A 340 -39.83 -13.82 3.56
N PHE A 341 -38.68 -14.46 3.38
CA PHE A 341 -37.47 -13.86 2.78
C PHE A 341 -37.15 -14.58 1.48
N LYS A 342 -36.75 -13.81 0.47
CA LYS A 342 -36.27 -14.30 -0.82
C LYS A 342 -34.92 -13.68 -1.15
N SER A 343 -34.11 -14.39 -1.92
CA SER A 343 -32.85 -13.86 -2.42
C SER A 343 -33.11 -12.65 -3.33
N THR A 344 -32.31 -11.60 -3.17
CA THR A 344 -32.50 -10.32 -3.86
C THR A 344 -31.97 -10.35 -5.29
N GLY A 345 -30.85 -11.05 -5.51
CA GLY A 345 -30.19 -11.19 -6.81
C GLY A 345 -28.76 -10.69 -6.76
N GLU A 346 -27.80 -11.53 -7.17
CA GLU A 346 -26.36 -11.23 -7.10
C GLU A 346 -25.59 -11.75 -8.32
N SER A 347 -26.27 -11.85 -9.45
CA SER A 347 -25.64 -12.32 -10.69
C SER A 347 -24.43 -11.44 -11.05
N HIS A 348 -23.26 -12.06 -11.22
CA HIS A 348 -21.98 -11.40 -11.50
C HIS A 348 -21.51 -10.39 -10.43
N LYS A 349 -22.00 -10.53 -9.20
CA LYS A 349 -21.60 -9.74 -8.03
C LYS A 349 -21.00 -10.67 -6.96
N HIS A 350 -20.02 -10.18 -6.22
CA HIS A 350 -19.51 -10.88 -5.04
C HIS A 350 -20.55 -10.94 -3.90
N VAL A 351 -20.63 -12.08 -3.24
CA VAL A 351 -21.47 -12.38 -2.06
C VAL A 351 -20.92 -11.70 -0.78
N ASP A 352 -21.42 -12.07 0.39
CA ASP A 352 -20.97 -11.62 1.73
C ASP A 352 -21.23 -10.13 1.97
N ASN A 353 -22.52 -9.78 2.09
CA ASN A 353 -22.99 -8.41 2.18
C ASN A 353 -22.96 -7.90 3.61
N HIS A 354 -22.44 -6.70 3.80
CA HIS A 354 -22.28 -6.08 5.13
C HIS A 354 -22.92 -4.70 5.24
N ALA A 355 -22.93 -3.94 4.15
CA ALA A 355 -23.43 -2.57 4.14
C ALA A 355 -24.41 -2.36 2.99
N MET A 356 -25.47 -1.59 3.26
CA MET A 356 -26.42 -1.16 2.24
C MET A 356 -26.87 0.26 2.50
N TRP A 357 -26.80 1.09 1.46
CA TRP A 357 -27.46 2.38 1.42
C TRP A 357 -28.56 2.37 0.36
N ILE A 358 -29.76 2.82 0.74
CA ILE A 358 -30.90 2.98 -0.16
C ILE A 358 -31.13 4.48 -0.33
N ASP A 359 -31.22 4.97 -1.56
CA ASP A 359 -31.56 6.36 -1.81
C ASP A 359 -32.99 6.66 -1.29
N PRO A 360 -33.15 7.57 -0.31
CA PRO A 360 -34.46 7.87 0.27
C PRO A 360 -35.42 8.55 -0.72
N SER A 361 -34.93 9.06 -1.85
CA SER A 361 -35.74 9.65 -2.92
C SER A 361 -35.96 8.73 -4.12
N ASN A 362 -35.27 7.58 -4.17
CA ASN A 362 -35.39 6.58 -5.23
C ASN A 362 -35.03 5.20 -4.68
N THR A 363 -36.02 4.42 -4.24
CA THR A 363 -35.81 3.10 -3.62
C THR A 363 -35.30 2.02 -4.56
N ASP A 364 -35.00 2.35 -5.82
CA ASP A 364 -34.38 1.45 -6.80
C ASP A 364 -32.86 1.66 -6.88
N HIS A 365 -32.35 2.79 -6.36
CA HIS A 365 -30.93 3.13 -6.31
C HIS A 365 -30.28 2.65 -5.01
N TRP A 366 -29.40 1.65 -5.11
CA TRP A 366 -28.69 1.09 -3.97
C TRP A 366 -27.18 1.17 -4.14
N LEU A 367 -26.48 1.42 -3.04
CA LEU A 367 -25.06 1.09 -2.88
C LEU A 367 -24.95 -0.08 -1.91
N LEU A 368 -24.14 -1.08 -2.27
CA LEU A 368 -23.89 -2.26 -1.45
C LEU A 368 -22.39 -2.46 -1.25
N GLY A 369 -22.01 -2.67 0.01
CA GLY A 369 -20.68 -3.08 0.42
C GLY A 369 -20.66 -4.56 0.80
N CYS A 370 -19.70 -5.29 0.25
CA CYS A 370 -19.48 -6.70 0.53
C CYS A 370 -17.99 -7.04 0.57
N ASP A 371 -17.66 -8.33 0.67
CA ASP A 371 -16.26 -8.80 0.72
C ASP A 371 -15.48 -8.61 -0.57
N GLY A 372 -16.17 -8.38 -1.69
CA GLY A 372 -15.58 -8.07 -2.98
C GLY A 372 -15.50 -6.57 -3.33
N GLY A 373 -16.01 -5.67 -2.48
CA GLY A 373 -15.98 -4.22 -2.72
C GLY A 373 -17.36 -3.55 -2.73
N ILE A 374 -17.51 -2.54 -3.59
CA ILE A 374 -18.75 -1.76 -3.74
C ILE A 374 -19.46 -2.14 -5.03
N TYR A 375 -20.77 -2.29 -4.93
CA TYR A 375 -21.67 -2.52 -6.06
C TYR A 375 -22.82 -1.50 -6.03
N GLU A 376 -23.29 -1.09 -7.20
CA GLU A 376 -24.40 -0.16 -7.38
C GLU A 376 -25.45 -0.73 -8.33
N THR A 377 -26.73 -0.46 -8.06
CA THR A 377 -27.84 -0.83 -8.95
C THR A 377 -28.92 0.25 -8.96
N TYR A 378 -29.64 0.35 -10.08
CA TYR A 378 -30.85 1.16 -10.28
C TYR A 378 -32.04 0.30 -10.74
N THR A 379 -31.87 -1.03 -10.73
CA THR A 379 -32.75 -1.98 -11.42
C THR A 379 -33.18 -3.12 -10.49
N HIS A 380 -33.27 -2.83 -9.19
CA HIS A 380 -33.60 -3.83 -8.17
C HIS A 380 -32.74 -5.10 -8.25
N ALA A 381 -31.41 -4.94 -8.34
CA ALA A 381 -30.44 -6.03 -8.39
C ALA A 381 -30.50 -6.95 -9.62
N SER A 382 -31.20 -6.57 -10.70
CA SER A 382 -31.09 -7.30 -11.97
C SER A 382 -29.73 -7.08 -12.64
N GLU A 383 -29.12 -5.91 -12.46
CA GLU A 383 -27.82 -5.52 -12.98
C GLU A 383 -27.01 -4.76 -11.92
N TRP A 384 -25.69 -4.97 -11.93
CA TRP A 384 -24.75 -4.38 -10.97
C TRP A 384 -23.62 -3.67 -11.68
N ARG A 385 -23.28 -2.46 -11.21
CA ARG A 385 -22.01 -1.80 -11.49
C ARG A 385 -21.02 -2.12 -10.39
N TYR A 386 -19.86 -2.66 -10.74
CA TYR A 386 -18.74 -2.89 -9.83
C TYR A 386 -17.73 -1.73 -9.90
N TYR A 387 -17.14 -1.39 -8.74
CA TYR A 387 -16.06 -0.39 -8.63
C TYR A 387 -14.71 -1.10 -8.40
N ASP A 388 -13.92 -1.25 -9.45
CA ASP A 388 -12.66 -2.03 -9.49
C ASP A 388 -11.39 -1.19 -9.24
N ASN A 389 -11.53 -0.05 -8.55
CA ASN A 389 -10.47 0.92 -8.29
C ASN A 389 -10.19 1.19 -6.80
N LEU A 390 -10.63 0.28 -5.93
CA LEU A 390 -10.37 0.28 -4.49
C LEU A 390 -9.38 -0.83 -4.10
N PRO A 391 -8.08 -0.54 -3.93
CA PRO A 391 -7.08 -1.55 -3.56
C PRO A 391 -7.11 -1.84 -2.05
N ILE A 392 -8.19 -2.48 -1.56
CA ILE A 392 -8.43 -2.81 -0.15
C ILE A 392 -8.37 -4.32 0.16
N ILE A 393 -7.70 -5.09 -0.70
CA ILE A 393 -7.70 -6.55 -0.62
C ILE A 393 -6.87 -7.05 0.57
N GLN A 394 -7.33 -8.14 1.19
CA GLN A 394 -6.80 -8.68 2.44
C GLN A 394 -5.96 -9.94 2.18
N PHE A 395 -4.63 -9.80 2.05
CA PHE A 395 -3.72 -10.93 1.87
C PHE A 395 -3.27 -11.52 3.20
N TYR A 396 -3.28 -12.85 3.28
CA TYR A 396 -2.76 -13.59 4.43
C TYR A 396 -1.25 -13.80 4.38
N LYS A 397 -0.72 -14.11 3.20
CA LYS A 397 0.65 -14.60 2.97
C LYS A 397 1.21 -14.08 1.66
N VAL A 398 2.54 -14.09 1.51
CA VAL A 398 3.19 -13.70 0.26
C VAL A 398 4.36 -14.62 -0.09
N THR A 399 4.48 -14.94 -1.37
CA THR A 399 5.68 -15.55 -1.95
C THR A 399 5.99 -14.96 -3.32
N THR A 400 7.25 -15.09 -3.75
CA THR A 400 7.75 -14.56 -5.03
C THR A 400 8.39 -15.66 -5.88
N ASP A 401 8.22 -15.58 -7.20
CA ASP A 401 8.92 -16.45 -8.15
C ASP A 401 10.26 -15.86 -8.65
N ASN A 402 10.86 -16.57 -9.61
CA ASN A 402 12.09 -16.16 -10.29
C ASN A 402 11.86 -15.77 -11.76
N ALA A 403 10.65 -15.35 -12.14
CA ALA A 403 10.36 -14.88 -13.49
C ALA A 403 11.20 -13.63 -13.85
N LYS A 404 11.44 -13.43 -15.14
CA LYS A 404 12.21 -12.32 -15.69
C LYS A 404 11.42 -11.64 -16.81
N PRO A 405 11.60 -10.32 -17.04
CA PRO A 405 12.50 -9.41 -16.30
C PRO A 405 11.98 -8.98 -14.93
N PHE A 406 10.67 -9.10 -14.72
CA PHE A 406 10.01 -8.85 -13.44
C PHE A 406 9.45 -10.17 -12.91
N TYR A 407 9.70 -10.44 -11.64
CA TYR A 407 9.15 -11.61 -10.95
C TYR A 407 7.66 -11.40 -10.66
N ASN A 408 6.95 -12.49 -10.41
CA ASN A 408 5.57 -12.48 -9.96
C ASN A 408 5.49 -12.61 -8.44
N ILE A 409 4.47 -11.99 -7.87
CA ILE A 409 4.08 -12.01 -6.47
C ILE A 409 2.81 -12.84 -6.38
N PHE A 410 2.74 -13.76 -5.43
CA PHE A 410 1.60 -14.64 -5.21
C PHE A 410 1.13 -14.55 -3.76
N GLY A 411 -0.17 -14.71 -3.57
CA GLY A 411 -0.73 -14.89 -2.25
C GLY A 411 -2.22 -15.18 -2.28
N GLY A 412 -2.70 -15.66 -1.14
CA GLY A 412 -4.09 -15.95 -0.90
C GLY A 412 -4.79 -14.87 -0.08
N THR A 413 -6.08 -14.67 -0.34
CA THR A 413 -6.86 -13.56 0.21
C THR A 413 -8.09 -14.03 1.00
N GLN A 414 -8.58 -13.18 1.91
CA GLN A 414 -9.89 -13.36 2.52
C GLN A 414 -10.98 -13.25 1.43
N ASP A 415 -11.80 -14.30 1.29
CA ASP A 415 -12.95 -14.46 0.40
C ASP A 415 -12.73 -14.24 -1.12
N ASN A 416 -11.54 -13.79 -1.54
CA ASN A 416 -11.31 -13.25 -2.88
C ASN A 416 -10.27 -14.03 -3.72
N ASN A 417 -10.21 -15.37 -3.56
CA ASN A 417 -9.31 -16.27 -4.30
C ASN A 417 -7.83 -16.21 -3.85
N SER A 418 -7.04 -17.13 -4.40
CA SER A 418 -5.59 -17.00 -4.50
C SER A 418 -5.21 -16.46 -5.87
N MET A 419 -4.20 -15.60 -5.92
CA MET A 419 -3.81 -14.91 -7.15
C MET A 419 -2.31 -14.68 -7.27
N GLY A 420 -1.88 -14.38 -8.49
CA GLY A 420 -0.53 -13.96 -8.84
C GLY A 420 -0.53 -12.76 -9.78
N GLY A 421 0.53 -11.97 -9.75
CA GLY A 421 0.71 -10.83 -10.66
C GLY A 421 2.15 -10.31 -10.64
N PRO A 422 2.56 -9.48 -11.60
CA PRO A 422 3.94 -9.05 -11.73
C PRO A 422 4.32 -7.96 -10.70
N SER A 423 5.59 -7.92 -10.30
CA SER A 423 6.18 -6.83 -9.49
C SER A 423 6.37 -5.51 -10.28
N GLY A 424 6.33 -5.60 -11.60
CA GLY A 424 6.46 -4.51 -12.56
C GLY A 424 6.21 -5.00 -13.99
N THR A 425 5.90 -4.09 -14.89
CA THR A 425 5.70 -4.35 -16.32
C THR A 425 6.68 -3.53 -17.15
N MET A 426 6.73 -3.82 -18.46
CA MET A 426 7.45 -2.97 -19.42
C MET A 426 6.58 -1.82 -19.95
N ASN A 427 5.40 -1.62 -19.38
CA ASN A 427 4.38 -0.70 -19.88
C ASN A 427 4.45 0.66 -19.15
N VAL A 428 4.31 1.78 -19.85
CA VAL A 428 4.23 3.11 -19.23
C VAL A 428 2.99 3.29 -18.33
N HIS A 429 1.95 2.46 -18.52
CA HIS A 429 0.73 2.49 -17.71
C HIS A 429 0.90 1.83 -16.33
N GLY A 430 2.03 1.19 -16.04
CA GLY A 430 2.24 0.50 -14.76
C GLY A 430 1.71 -0.92 -14.76
N ILE A 431 1.21 -1.37 -13.60
CA ILE A 431 0.61 -2.70 -13.39
C ILE A 431 -0.90 -2.52 -13.31
N LEU A 432 -1.64 -3.15 -14.21
CA LEU A 432 -3.09 -3.06 -14.33
C LEU A 432 -3.77 -4.23 -13.60
N ASN A 433 -5.06 -4.10 -13.30
CA ASN A 433 -5.86 -5.23 -12.80
C ASN A 433 -5.80 -6.45 -13.74
N ALA A 434 -5.72 -6.22 -15.06
CA ALA A 434 -5.63 -7.26 -16.07
C ALA A 434 -4.30 -8.04 -16.08
N ASP A 435 -3.25 -7.54 -15.40
CA ASP A 435 -1.98 -8.26 -15.26
C ASP A 435 -2.03 -9.33 -14.14
N TRP A 436 -3.08 -9.34 -13.33
CA TRP A 436 -3.30 -10.30 -12.24
C TRP A 436 -4.14 -11.48 -12.69
N PHE A 437 -3.85 -12.67 -12.16
CA PHE A 437 -4.51 -13.92 -12.53
C PHE A 437 -4.79 -14.81 -11.32
N ILE A 438 -5.83 -15.65 -11.41
CA ILE A 438 -6.33 -16.47 -10.32
C ILE A 438 -5.70 -17.86 -10.32
N THR A 439 -4.90 -18.16 -9.29
CA THR A 439 -4.23 -19.47 -9.13
C THR A 439 -5.16 -20.52 -8.53
N ASN A 440 -6.06 -20.15 -7.63
CA ASN A 440 -7.07 -21.06 -7.05
C ASN A 440 -8.29 -20.28 -6.51
N GLY A 441 -9.48 -20.90 -6.45
CA GLY A 441 -10.70 -20.25 -5.94
C GLY A 441 -10.91 -20.40 -4.42
N GLY A 442 -11.93 -19.73 -3.86
CA GLY A 442 -12.25 -19.72 -2.42
C GLY A 442 -11.46 -18.68 -1.63
N ASP A 443 -11.45 -18.71 -0.30
CA ASP A 443 -10.44 -17.96 0.47
C ASP A 443 -9.08 -18.55 0.15
N GLY A 444 -8.09 -17.71 -0.16
CA GLY A 444 -6.72 -18.14 -0.37
C GLY A 444 -5.84 -18.01 0.88
N PHE A 445 -4.80 -18.85 0.98
CA PHE A 445 -3.83 -18.83 2.08
C PHE A 445 -2.36 -18.91 1.59
N GLU A 446 -1.50 -19.59 2.35
CA GLU A 446 -0.08 -19.80 2.04
C GLU A 446 0.10 -20.37 0.61
N SER A 447 0.80 -19.59 -0.21
CA SER A 447 1.19 -19.97 -1.57
C SER A 447 2.69 -20.30 -1.59
N ALA A 448 3.11 -21.16 -2.51
CA ALA A 448 4.53 -21.46 -2.72
C ALA A 448 4.86 -21.51 -4.21
N THR A 449 6.10 -21.25 -4.59
CA THR A 449 6.53 -21.27 -6.00
C THR A 449 7.70 -22.22 -6.22
N ASP A 450 7.69 -22.92 -7.35
CA ASP A 450 8.85 -23.69 -7.82
C ASP A 450 9.95 -22.72 -8.26
N TRP A 451 11.02 -22.62 -7.45
CA TRP A 451 12.13 -21.69 -7.73
C TRP A 451 12.93 -22.05 -8.99
N SER A 452 12.76 -23.27 -9.53
CA SER A 452 13.40 -23.75 -10.76
C SER A 452 12.54 -23.58 -12.00
N ASN A 453 11.22 -23.41 -11.85
CA ASN A 453 10.28 -23.23 -12.96
C ASN A 453 9.20 -22.17 -12.62
N PRO A 454 9.28 -20.95 -13.17
CA PRO A 454 8.35 -19.86 -12.85
C PRO A 454 6.92 -20.07 -13.37
N ASN A 455 6.64 -21.17 -14.06
CA ASN A 455 5.27 -21.55 -14.44
C ASN A 455 4.57 -22.40 -13.40
N ILE A 456 5.28 -22.97 -12.42
CA ILE A 456 4.67 -23.84 -11.40
C ILE A 456 4.55 -23.08 -10.08
N ALA A 457 3.31 -22.93 -9.62
CA ALA A 457 2.97 -22.39 -8.31
C ALA A 457 2.05 -23.37 -7.57
N TYR A 458 1.97 -23.20 -6.27
CA TYR A 458 1.09 -23.95 -5.38
C TYR A 458 0.23 -22.95 -4.64
N ALA A 459 -1.08 -23.20 -4.63
CA ALA A 459 -2.05 -22.29 -4.04
C ALA A 459 -3.02 -23.06 -3.16
N GLN A 460 -3.41 -22.44 -2.06
CA GLN A 460 -4.32 -23.04 -1.09
C GLN A 460 -5.75 -22.51 -1.21
N ALA A 461 -6.66 -23.28 -0.63
CA ALA A 461 -7.95 -22.79 -0.16
C ALA A 461 -8.21 -23.28 1.27
N GLN A 462 -9.39 -22.99 1.83
CA GLN A 462 -9.72 -23.26 3.23
C GLN A 462 -9.47 -24.73 3.59
N HIS A 463 -9.15 -24.98 4.86
CA HIS A 463 -8.98 -26.33 5.40
C HIS A 463 -7.88 -27.13 4.69
N GLY A 464 -6.78 -26.45 4.34
CA GLY A 464 -5.59 -27.04 3.73
C GLY A 464 -5.82 -27.60 2.34
N TRP A 465 -6.89 -27.19 1.64
CA TRP A 465 -7.06 -27.55 0.23
C TRP A 465 -5.88 -27.01 -0.55
N LEU A 466 -5.28 -27.83 -1.41
CA LEU A 466 -4.01 -27.50 -2.06
C LEU A 466 -4.05 -27.91 -3.54
N VAL A 467 -3.65 -26.98 -4.41
CA VAL A 467 -3.49 -27.24 -5.85
C VAL A 467 -2.08 -26.93 -6.32
N ARG A 468 -1.59 -27.72 -7.29
CA ARG A 468 -0.49 -27.35 -8.17
C ARG A 468 -1.07 -26.62 -9.38
N TYR A 469 -0.64 -25.39 -9.59
CA TYR A 469 -1.06 -24.53 -10.70
C TYR A 469 0.06 -24.42 -11.74
N ASP A 470 -0.28 -24.71 -13.00
CA ASP A 470 0.59 -24.45 -14.15
C ASP A 470 0.11 -23.17 -14.87
N LYS A 471 0.91 -22.11 -14.75
CA LYS A 471 0.65 -20.80 -15.36
C LYS A 471 0.64 -20.83 -16.89
N ALA A 472 1.37 -21.76 -17.52
CA ALA A 472 1.46 -21.82 -18.98
C ALA A 472 0.20 -22.43 -19.61
N SER A 473 -0.43 -23.41 -18.94
CA SER A 473 -1.65 -24.07 -19.42
C SER A 473 -2.93 -23.60 -18.73
N GLY A 474 -2.81 -23.01 -17.53
CA GLY A 474 -3.92 -22.69 -16.63
C GLY A 474 -4.41 -23.90 -15.80
N GLU A 475 -3.76 -25.06 -15.89
CA GLU A 475 -4.19 -26.29 -15.21
C GLU A 475 -4.05 -26.17 -13.67
N LYS A 476 -5.05 -26.70 -12.95
CA LYS A 476 -5.10 -26.77 -11.48
C LYS A 476 -5.27 -28.23 -11.06
N VAL A 477 -4.23 -28.84 -10.52
CA VAL A 477 -4.24 -30.24 -10.06
C VAL A 477 -4.37 -30.28 -8.54
N PRO A 478 -5.47 -30.80 -7.96
CA PRO A 478 -5.58 -31.00 -6.51
C PRO A 478 -4.56 -32.02 -6.02
N ILE A 479 -3.82 -31.67 -4.97
CA ILE A 479 -2.71 -32.48 -4.44
C ILE A 479 -2.72 -32.55 -2.90
N GLN A 480 -3.86 -32.32 -2.25
CA GLN A 480 -3.95 -32.42 -0.78
C GLN A 480 -3.71 -33.87 -0.31
N PRO A 481 -2.86 -34.10 0.73
CA PRO A 481 -2.69 -35.42 1.34
C PRO A 481 -3.99 -36.02 1.89
N MET A 482 -4.18 -37.33 1.72
CA MET A 482 -5.36 -38.07 2.20
C MET A 482 -4.96 -39.17 3.18
N PRO A 483 -5.77 -39.43 4.23
CA PRO A 483 -5.51 -40.53 5.15
C PRO A 483 -5.62 -41.89 4.46
N GLY A 484 -4.77 -42.84 4.87
CA GLY A 484 -4.86 -44.23 4.43
C GLY A 484 -6.14 -44.92 4.94
N LYS A 485 -6.45 -46.09 4.35
CA LYS A 485 -7.50 -46.99 4.85
C LYS A 485 -7.17 -47.35 6.30
N ASP A 486 -8.03 -46.96 7.25
CA ASP A 486 -7.90 -47.15 8.70
C ASP A 486 -7.01 -46.13 9.45
N GLU A 487 -6.51 -45.08 8.79
CA GLU A 487 -5.91 -43.94 9.49
C GLU A 487 -6.98 -42.96 10.00
N ALA A 488 -6.72 -42.33 11.14
CA ALA A 488 -7.57 -41.24 11.63
C ALA A 488 -7.53 -40.04 10.66
N ALA A 489 -8.66 -39.33 10.56
CA ALA A 489 -8.75 -38.12 9.74
C ALA A 489 -7.72 -37.07 10.16
N TYR A 490 -7.10 -36.41 9.17
CA TYR A 490 -6.21 -35.29 9.40
C TYR A 490 -6.98 -34.04 9.80
N ARG A 491 -6.42 -33.27 10.73
CA ARG A 491 -7.00 -32.00 11.19
C ARG A 491 -6.28 -30.85 10.49
N TRP A 492 -6.95 -30.25 9.53
CA TRP A 492 -6.42 -29.13 8.76
C TRP A 492 -6.73 -27.79 9.40
N ASN A 493 -5.75 -26.90 9.41
CA ASN A 493 -6.00 -25.51 9.76
C ASN A 493 -6.73 -24.78 8.62
N TRP A 494 -7.32 -23.62 8.92
CA TRP A 494 -7.89 -22.73 7.89
C TRP A 494 -6.79 -22.21 6.96
N ASP A 495 -5.64 -21.84 7.55
CA ASP A 495 -4.39 -21.47 6.89
C ASP A 495 -3.33 -22.53 7.25
N ALA A 496 -3.11 -23.50 6.35
CA ALA A 496 -2.18 -24.59 6.58
C ALA A 496 -0.77 -24.24 6.04
N PRO A 497 0.31 -24.58 6.74
CA PRO A 497 1.64 -24.16 6.32
C PRO A 497 2.15 -25.06 5.19
N LEU A 498 2.68 -24.43 4.14
CA LEU A 498 3.21 -25.03 2.93
C LEU A 498 4.56 -24.42 2.57
N LEU A 499 5.52 -25.25 2.17
CA LEU A 499 6.77 -24.74 1.59
C LEU A 499 7.36 -25.69 0.55
N VAL A 500 8.07 -25.08 -0.41
CA VAL A 500 8.95 -25.78 -1.36
C VAL A 500 10.35 -25.80 -0.76
N SER A 501 11.00 -26.97 -0.76
CA SER A 501 12.34 -27.12 -0.20
C SER A 501 13.37 -26.22 -0.91
N LYS A 502 14.24 -25.58 -0.12
CA LYS A 502 15.39 -24.83 -0.63
C LYS A 502 16.50 -25.73 -1.19
N HIS A 503 16.46 -27.04 -0.88
CA HIS A 503 17.45 -28.02 -1.33
C HIS A 503 17.03 -28.76 -2.61
N ASP A 504 15.73 -28.78 -2.92
CA ASP A 504 15.17 -29.48 -4.08
C ASP A 504 13.77 -28.94 -4.43
N ALA A 505 13.63 -28.32 -5.60
CA ALA A 505 12.37 -27.72 -6.06
C ALA A 505 11.23 -28.73 -6.25
N SER A 506 11.53 -30.04 -6.34
CA SER A 506 10.51 -31.09 -6.42
C SER A 506 9.99 -31.53 -5.06
N THR A 507 10.64 -31.11 -3.97
CA THR A 507 10.26 -31.48 -2.62
C THR A 507 9.32 -30.44 -2.00
N LEU A 508 8.14 -30.90 -1.54
CA LEU A 508 7.17 -30.08 -0.82
C LEU A 508 7.04 -30.58 0.62
N TYR A 509 6.88 -29.66 1.56
CA TYR A 509 6.40 -29.96 2.90
C TYR A 509 5.08 -29.24 3.15
N PHE A 510 4.14 -29.97 3.75
CA PHE A 510 2.81 -29.47 4.06
C PHE A 510 2.38 -30.02 5.42
N ALA A 511 1.47 -29.35 6.14
CA ALA A 511 1.08 -29.86 7.47
C ALA A 511 -0.40 -29.68 7.82
N ALA A 512 -0.89 -30.68 8.55
CA ALA A 512 -2.16 -30.70 9.27
C ALA A 512 -1.84 -30.77 10.78
N ASN A 513 -2.39 -31.73 11.52
CA ASN A 513 -1.85 -32.15 12.82
C ASN A 513 -0.54 -32.98 12.69
N LYS A 514 -0.22 -33.44 11.47
CA LYS A 514 1.01 -34.15 11.10
C LYS A 514 1.72 -33.43 9.96
N VAL A 515 3.01 -33.70 9.77
CA VAL A 515 3.82 -33.19 8.66
C VAL A 515 3.85 -34.20 7.52
N PHE A 516 3.65 -33.70 6.31
CA PHE A 516 3.70 -34.47 5.06
C PHE A 516 4.87 -34.00 4.21
N LYS A 517 5.46 -34.93 3.48
CA LYS A 517 6.53 -34.68 2.50
C LYS A 517 6.19 -35.31 1.17
N SER A 518 6.32 -34.53 0.10
CA SER A 518 6.34 -35.01 -1.28
C SER A 518 7.73 -34.76 -1.86
N THR A 519 8.21 -35.64 -2.74
CA THR A 519 9.48 -35.45 -3.49
C THR A 519 9.27 -35.35 -5.00
N ASN A 520 8.01 -35.24 -5.43
CA ASN A 520 7.59 -35.23 -6.84
C ASN A 520 6.49 -34.18 -7.08
N LYS A 521 6.65 -32.99 -6.49
CA LYS A 521 5.77 -31.84 -6.72
C LYS A 521 4.30 -32.09 -6.34
N GLY A 522 4.04 -32.98 -5.38
CA GLY A 522 2.72 -33.26 -4.84
C GLY A 522 1.97 -34.41 -5.50
N ASP A 523 2.60 -35.19 -6.38
CA ASP A 523 1.94 -36.36 -7.00
C ASP A 523 1.67 -37.48 -5.96
N ASP A 524 2.55 -37.63 -4.96
CA ASP A 524 2.31 -38.43 -3.76
C ASP A 524 2.88 -37.78 -2.49
N TRP A 525 2.48 -38.30 -1.32
CA TRP A 525 2.86 -37.80 -0.01
C TRP A 525 3.21 -38.92 0.96
N SER A 526 4.26 -38.70 1.75
CA SER A 526 4.62 -39.51 2.91
C SER A 526 4.35 -38.76 4.21
N VAL A 527 3.75 -39.43 5.19
CA VAL A 527 3.60 -38.89 6.55
C VAL A 527 4.93 -39.03 7.29
N ILE A 528 5.52 -37.92 7.71
CA ILE A 528 6.85 -37.86 8.33
C ILE A 528 6.80 -37.34 9.77
N SER A 529 5.66 -37.41 10.44
CA SER A 529 5.57 -37.11 11.87
C SER A 529 4.39 -37.84 12.53
N PRO A 530 4.43 -38.03 13.87
CA PRO A 530 3.22 -38.28 14.64
C PRO A 530 2.35 -37.00 14.71
N ASP A 531 1.25 -37.05 15.44
CA ASP A 531 0.50 -35.84 15.80
C ASP A 531 1.39 -34.95 16.70
N LEU A 532 1.77 -33.77 16.19
CA LEU A 532 2.74 -32.89 16.88
C LEU A 532 2.11 -31.92 17.87
N THR A 533 0.80 -31.98 18.06
CA THR A 533 0.01 -31.04 18.86
C THR A 533 -0.09 -31.46 20.33
N GLN A 534 -0.60 -30.60 21.20
CA GLN A 534 -0.91 -30.95 22.60
C GLN A 534 -2.12 -31.88 22.72
N GLN A 535 -2.94 -32.01 21.67
CA GLN A 535 -4.16 -32.83 21.65
C GLN A 535 -5.14 -32.41 22.76
N ILE A 536 -5.24 -31.10 23.00
CA ILE A 536 -6.17 -30.53 23.97
C ILE A 536 -7.60 -30.63 23.43
N ASP A 537 -8.49 -31.21 24.24
CA ASP A 537 -9.92 -31.21 23.96
C ASP A 537 -10.53 -29.82 24.24
N ARG A 538 -10.70 -29.03 23.17
CA ARG A 538 -11.27 -27.67 23.24
C ARG A 538 -12.64 -27.60 23.92
N ASN A 539 -13.40 -28.69 23.94
CA ASN A 539 -14.76 -28.70 24.49
C ASN A 539 -14.78 -28.88 26.01
N LYS A 540 -13.62 -29.09 26.64
CA LYS A 540 -13.47 -29.11 28.11
C LYS A 540 -12.93 -27.80 28.68
N LEU A 541 -12.52 -26.87 27.82
CA LEU A 541 -11.97 -25.59 28.24
C LEU A 541 -13.09 -24.62 28.64
N PRO A 542 -13.00 -23.97 29.81
CA PRO A 542 -14.01 -23.03 30.25
C PRO A 542 -13.91 -21.72 29.48
N VAL A 543 -15.07 -21.14 29.15
CA VAL A 543 -15.23 -19.85 28.49
C VAL A 543 -16.29 -19.09 29.29
N MET A 544 -16.04 -17.83 29.65
CA MET A 544 -16.94 -17.06 30.54
C MET A 544 -17.24 -17.81 31.86
N GLY A 545 -16.23 -18.44 32.45
CA GLY A 545 -16.35 -19.13 33.75
C GLY A 545 -17.04 -20.50 33.73
N GLN A 546 -17.43 -21.04 32.56
CA GLN A 546 -18.08 -22.35 32.47
C GLN A 546 -17.72 -23.13 31.19
N VAL A 547 -17.98 -24.44 31.20
CA VAL A 547 -17.92 -25.26 29.98
C VAL A 547 -19.31 -25.25 29.33
N TRP A 548 -19.38 -24.76 28.09
CA TRP A 548 -20.63 -24.60 27.36
C TRP A 548 -21.09 -25.88 26.66
N SER A 549 -22.42 -26.07 26.60
CA SER A 549 -23.03 -27.16 25.83
C SER A 549 -22.66 -27.08 24.34
N ILE A 550 -22.70 -28.22 23.65
CA ILE A 550 -22.62 -28.27 22.18
C ILE A 550 -23.74 -27.46 21.51
N ASP A 551 -24.89 -27.33 22.18
CA ASP A 551 -26.05 -26.56 21.71
C ASP A 551 -25.97 -25.07 22.06
N ALA A 552 -24.86 -24.58 22.65
CA ALA A 552 -24.71 -23.15 22.88
C ALA A 552 -24.70 -22.38 21.55
N VAL A 553 -25.20 -21.15 21.57
CA VAL A 553 -25.33 -20.33 20.36
C VAL A 553 -23.97 -20.19 19.66
N MET A 554 -23.92 -20.61 18.40
CA MET A 554 -22.72 -20.64 17.56
C MET A 554 -21.50 -21.38 18.14
N LYS A 555 -21.68 -22.38 19.01
CA LYS A 555 -20.55 -23.09 19.63
C LYS A 555 -19.57 -23.62 18.58
N ASN A 556 -18.33 -23.14 18.62
CA ASN A 556 -17.26 -23.49 17.68
C ASN A 556 -17.53 -23.12 16.20
N ALA A 557 -18.62 -22.43 15.87
CA ALA A 557 -18.91 -22.05 14.49
C ALA A 557 -17.81 -21.15 13.92
N SER A 558 -17.52 -21.30 12.62
CA SER A 558 -16.46 -20.58 11.91
C SER A 558 -15.13 -20.56 12.67
N THR A 559 -14.80 -21.65 13.35
CA THR A 559 -13.58 -21.83 14.15
C THR A 559 -12.90 -23.12 13.73
N THR A 560 -11.63 -23.01 13.34
CA THR A 560 -10.79 -24.15 12.98
C THR A 560 -10.76 -25.20 14.10
N ILE A 561 -10.57 -26.47 13.72
CA ILE A 561 -10.40 -27.54 14.71
C ILE A 561 -9.07 -27.30 15.45
N TYR A 562 -9.13 -27.07 16.75
CA TYR A 562 -7.95 -26.76 17.56
C TYR A 562 -6.94 -27.92 17.62
N GLY A 563 -5.65 -27.60 17.65
CA GLY A 563 -4.57 -28.58 17.63
C GLY A 563 -4.17 -28.92 16.20
N ASN A 564 -3.63 -27.93 15.49
CA ASN A 564 -3.00 -28.04 14.17
C ASN A 564 -1.56 -27.49 14.21
N ILE A 565 -0.73 -27.97 13.28
CA ILE A 565 0.51 -27.29 12.90
C ILE A 565 0.12 -26.13 11.98
N ILE A 566 0.62 -24.93 12.29
CA ILE A 566 0.31 -23.68 11.57
C ILE A 566 1.57 -22.94 11.11
N ALA A 567 2.73 -23.32 11.63
CA ALA A 567 4.02 -22.83 11.19
C ALA A 567 4.90 -24.03 10.85
N LEU A 568 5.54 -24.00 9.69
CA LEU A 568 6.46 -25.04 9.23
C LEU A 568 7.62 -24.35 8.52
N ASP A 569 8.84 -24.77 8.81
CA ASP A 569 10.01 -24.31 8.06
C ASP A 569 11.09 -25.41 7.94
N GLU A 570 11.82 -25.40 6.84
CA GLU A 570 13.00 -26.24 6.61
C GLU A 570 14.25 -25.36 6.64
N SER A 571 15.29 -25.80 7.37
CA SER A 571 16.55 -25.07 7.37
C SER A 571 17.17 -25.01 5.97
N PRO A 572 17.43 -23.80 5.43
CA PRO A 572 18.15 -23.65 4.17
C PRO A 572 19.63 -24.08 4.26
N VAL A 573 20.18 -24.21 5.48
CA VAL A 573 21.57 -24.62 5.71
C VAL A 573 21.72 -26.14 5.83
N LYS A 574 20.69 -26.83 6.33
CA LYS A 574 20.71 -28.29 6.54
C LYS A 574 19.43 -28.96 6.06
N LYS A 575 19.55 -29.73 4.98
CA LYS A 575 18.46 -30.56 4.45
C LYS A 575 17.90 -31.48 5.53
N GLY A 576 16.57 -31.56 5.64
CA GLY A 576 15.88 -32.42 6.60
C GLY A 576 15.92 -31.93 8.07
N LEU A 577 16.41 -30.72 8.34
CA LEU A 577 16.20 -30.03 9.61
C LEU A 577 14.89 -29.25 9.52
N LEU A 578 13.86 -29.71 10.24
CA LEU A 578 12.48 -29.23 10.16
C LEU A 578 12.04 -28.64 11.49
N TYR A 579 11.27 -27.56 11.43
CA TYR A 579 10.64 -26.91 12.58
C TYR A 579 9.14 -26.83 12.35
N ALA A 580 8.35 -27.25 13.34
CA ALA A 580 6.89 -27.18 13.31
C ALA A 580 6.36 -26.44 14.54
N GLY A 581 5.42 -25.52 14.33
CA GLY A 581 4.77 -24.71 15.36
C GLY A 581 3.26 -24.91 15.34
N THR A 582 2.62 -24.98 16.50
CA THR A 582 1.19 -25.30 16.61
C THR A 582 0.33 -24.14 17.11
N ASP A 583 -0.96 -24.17 16.78
CA ASP A 583 -1.96 -23.22 17.29
C ASP A 583 -2.22 -23.39 18.79
N ASP A 584 -1.89 -24.55 19.33
CA ASP A 584 -1.90 -24.85 20.77
C ASP A 584 -0.55 -24.59 21.47
N GLY A 585 0.43 -23.96 20.82
CA GLY A 585 1.59 -23.37 21.49
C GLY A 585 2.81 -24.26 21.71
N LEU A 586 3.03 -25.25 20.85
CA LEU A 586 4.25 -26.06 20.82
C LEU A 586 5.19 -25.63 19.70
N VAL A 587 6.49 -25.76 19.94
CA VAL A 587 7.52 -25.82 18.90
C VAL A 587 8.16 -27.21 18.92
N GLN A 588 8.24 -27.83 17.75
CA GLN A 588 8.76 -29.18 17.55
C GLN A 588 9.88 -29.15 16.50
N VAL A 589 10.96 -29.89 16.74
CA VAL A 589 12.15 -29.88 15.89
C VAL A 589 12.57 -31.30 15.51
N SER A 590 12.73 -31.56 14.22
CA SER A 590 13.32 -32.77 13.68
C SER A 590 14.66 -32.46 13.02
N GLN A 591 15.70 -33.23 13.33
CA GLN A 591 17.03 -33.07 12.73
C GLN A 591 17.37 -34.16 11.71
N ASN A 592 16.42 -35.06 11.44
CA ASN A 592 16.61 -36.28 10.67
C ASN A 592 15.45 -36.54 9.70
N ASP A 593 14.96 -35.47 9.07
CA ASP A 593 13.96 -35.50 8.00
C ASP A 593 12.62 -36.10 8.46
N GLY A 594 12.18 -35.74 9.66
CA GLY A 594 10.90 -36.13 10.24
C GLY A 594 10.88 -37.47 11.00
N LYS A 595 11.99 -38.21 11.03
CA LYS A 595 12.02 -39.52 11.73
C LYS A 595 11.77 -39.38 13.24
N ASP A 596 12.41 -38.40 13.89
CA ASP A 596 12.23 -38.09 15.30
C ASP A 596 11.98 -36.60 15.51
N TRP A 597 11.20 -36.26 16.55
CA TRP A 597 10.81 -34.88 16.89
C TRP A 597 11.06 -34.58 18.37
N SER A 598 11.62 -33.41 18.65
CA SER A 598 11.87 -32.89 19.99
C SER A 598 10.97 -31.70 20.30
N LYS A 599 10.32 -31.71 21.47
CA LYS A 599 9.24 -30.79 21.84
C LYS A 599 9.68 -29.72 22.85
N THR A 600 9.27 -28.48 22.60
CA THR A 600 9.34 -27.34 23.53
C THR A 600 7.94 -26.74 23.71
N ALA A 601 7.53 -26.47 24.95
CA ALA A 601 6.17 -26.02 25.29
C ALA A 601 6.11 -24.73 26.14
N ALA A 602 7.25 -24.19 26.55
CA ALA A 602 7.34 -23.01 27.39
C ALA A 602 8.43 -22.07 26.87
N PHE A 603 8.11 -20.78 26.80
CA PHE A 603 8.96 -19.76 26.21
C PHE A 603 9.02 -18.53 27.12
N PRO A 604 10.18 -17.86 27.26
CA PRO A 604 10.30 -16.73 28.17
C PRO A 604 9.32 -15.59 27.85
N GLY A 605 8.44 -15.29 28.80
CA GLY A 605 7.49 -14.17 28.73
C GLY A 605 6.25 -14.41 27.86
N VAL A 606 6.20 -15.52 27.11
CA VAL A 606 5.06 -15.87 26.24
C VAL A 606 4.00 -16.62 27.09
N PRO A 607 2.71 -16.23 27.03
CA PRO A 607 1.65 -16.96 27.70
C PRO A 607 1.56 -18.42 27.24
N THR A 608 1.06 -19.30 28.10
CA THR A 608 0.85 -20.71 27.75
C THR A 608 -0.15 -20.87 26.61
N ASN A 609 0.04 -21.87 25.75
CA ASN A 609 -0.84 -22.17 24.62
C ASN A 609 -1.02 -20.99 23.64
N THR A 610 -0.01 -20.13 23.54
CA THR A 610 0.00 -19.03 22.56
C THR A 610 0.32 -19.57 21.17
N ARG A 611 -0.49 -19.19 20.19
CA ARG A 611 -0.34 -19.56 18.77
C ARG A 611 1.09 -19.28 18.28
N VAL A 612 1.79 -20.29 17.78
CA VAL A 612 3.10 -20.14 17.11
C VAL A 612 2.86 -19.74 15.66
N ASN A 613 2.83 -18.44 15.37
CA ASN A 613 2.38 -17.94 14.07
C ASN A 613 3.40 -18.14 12.94
N MET A 614 4.70 -18.03 13.24
CA MET A 614 5.76 -18.24 12.26
C MET A 614 7.00 -18.79 12.93
N LEU A 615 7.66 -19.72 12.23
CA LEU A 615 9.03 -20.16 12.50
C LEU A 615 9.88 -19.80 11.29
N THR A 616 11.12 -19.37 11.54
CA THR A 616 12.06 -19.02 10.47
C THR A 616 13.43 -19.55 10.82
N ALA A 617 13.87 -20.58 10.13
CA ALA A 617 15.20 -21.13 10.26
C ALA A 617 16.22 -20.15 9.67
N SER A 618 17.36 -20.01 10.35
CA SER A 618 18.41 -19.11 9.90
C SER A 618 18.99 -19.55 8.56
N ARG A 619 19.29 -18.55 7.73
CA ARG A 619 19.93 -18.71 6.43
C ARG A 619 21.43 -18.98 6.51
N PHE A 620 22.02 -18.86 7.70
CA PHE A 620 23.48 -18.88 7.89
C PHE A 620 23.97 -19.90 8.92
N ASP A 621 23.12 -20.29 9.88
CA ASP A 621 23.52 -21.15 10.99
C ASP A 621 22.41 -22.17 11.29
N GLU A 622 22.71 -23.45 11.15
CA GLU A 622 21.78 -24.55 11.44
C GLU A 622 21.27 -24.59 12.89
N ASN A 623 21.92 -23.87 13.81
CA ASN A 623 21.49 -23.80 15.22
C ASN A 623 20.49 -22.67 15.49
N VAL A 624 20.35 -21.72 14.58
CA VAL A 624 19.54 -20.51 14.81
C VAL A 624 18.17 -20.66 14.18
N VAL A 625 17.13 -20.38 14.97
CA VAL A 625 15.73 -20.32 14.53
C VAL A 625 15.02 -19.18 15.26
N PHE A 626 14.13 -18.50 14.55
CA PHE A 626 13.29 -17.42 15.07
C PHE A 626 11.84 -17.89 15.17
N ALA A 627 11.08 -17.32 16.12
CA ALA A 627 9.67 -17.62 16.33
C ALA A 627 8.87 -16.35 16.63
N CYS A 628 7.73 -16.21 15.95
CA CYS A 628 6.71 -15.20 16.22
C CYS A 628 5.52 -15.87 16.93
N PHE A 629 5.08 -15.32 18.06
CA PHE A 629 3.91 -15.81 18.81
C PHE A 629 2.82 -14.75 18.84
N LEU A 630 1.55 -15.17 18.68
CA LEU A 630 0.39 -14.27 18.70
C LEU A 630 -0.49 -14.53 19.92
N ALA A 631 -0.44 -13.59 20.87
CA ALA A 631 -1.24 -13.62 22.10
C ALA A 631 -2.48 -12.71 22.05
N GLU A 632 -2.70 -11.98 20.96
CA GLU A 632 -3.82 -11.03 20.82
C GLU A 632 -5.18 -11.72 20.98
N ARG A 633 -5.28 -12.99 20.57
CA ARG A 633 -6.47 -13.86 20.72
C ARG A 633 -6.68 -14.35 22.16
N GLN A 634 -5.88 -13.85 23.09
CA GLN A 634 -6.01 -13.98 24.54
C GLN A 634 -6.15 -12.59 25.21
N GLY A 635 -6.24 -11.51 24.43
CA GLY A 635 -6.28 -10.12 24.91
C GLY A 635 -4.92 -9.51 25.24
N ASP A 636 -3.81 -10.10 24.79
CA ASP A 636 -2.45 -9.57 24.98
C ASP A 636 -1.82 -9.14 23.64
N PHE A 637 -1.65 -7.83 23.47
CA PHE A 637 -1.20 -7.22 22.21
C PHE A 637 0.33 -7.07 22.08
N LYS A 638 1.10 -7.65 23.02
CA LYS A 638 2.56 -7.54 23.04
C LYS A 638 3.24 -8.21 21.84
N PRO A 639 4.34 -7.64 21.34
CA PRO A 639 5.18 -8.30 20.34
C PRO A 639 6.00 -9.42 20.99
N TYR A 640 5.68 -10.67 20.64
CA TYR A 640 6.45 -11.84 21.06
C TYR A 640 7.31 -12.37 19.91
N LEU A 641 8.54 -11.87 19.84
CA LEU A 641 9.55 -12.29 18.88
C LEU A 641 10.74 -12.91 19.61
N LEU A 642 11.01 -14.20 19.36
CA LEU A 642 12.04 -14.96 20.06
C LEU A 642 13.05 -15.56 19.08
N LYS A 643 14.27 -15.75 19.57
CA LYS A 643 15.40 -16.39 18.87
C LYS A 643 15.94 -17.55 19.71
N SER A 644 16.23 -18.66 19.07
CA SER A 644 17.04 -19.75 19.62
C SER A 644 18.39 -19.81 18.91
N ASN A 645 19.44 -20.22 19.62
CA ASN A 645 20.77 -20.49 19.07
C ASN A 645 21.21 -21.96 19.27
N ASP A 646 20.27 -22.84 19.58
CA ASP A 646 20.53 -24.25 19.90
C ASP A 646 19.46 -25.20 19.34
N LYS A 647 18.94 -24.86 18.14
CA LYS A 647 17.90 -25.59 17.42
C LYS A 647 16.56 -25.67 18.17
N GLY A 648 16.14 -24.59 18.81
CA GLY A 648 14.83 -24.45 19.44
C GLY A 648 14.73 -25.01 20.86
N LYS A 649 15.85 -25.35 21.51
CA LYS A 649 15.87 -25.87 22.89
C LYS A 649 15.75 -24.76 23.92
N THR A 650 16.44 -23.65 23.71
CA THR A 650 16.35 -22.44 24.53
C THR A 650 16.07 -21.22 23.66
N TRP A 651 15.38 -20.24 24.25
CA TRP A 651 14.87 -19.07 23.53
C TRP A 651 15.18 -17.79 24.29
N VAL A 652 15.42 -16.71 23.56
CA VAL A 652 15.59 -15.35 24.08
C VAL A 652 14.67 -14.40 23.32
N ASN A 653 14.05 -13.45 24.03
CA ASN A 653 13.22 -12.43 23.40
C ASN A 653 14.12 -11.40 22.69
N ILE A 654 13.78 -11.09 21.43
CA ILE A 654 14.45 -10.11 20.57
C ILE A 654 13.45 -9.09 19.98
N ALA A 655 12.32 -8.87 20.64
CA ALA A 655 11.36 -7.83 20.26
C ALA A 655 11.93 -6.42 20.44
N GLY A 656 12.96 -6.25 21.29
CA GLY A 656 13.70 -5.00 21.44
C GLY A 656 12.79 -3.82 21.83
N ASP A 657 12.76 -2.81 20.98
CA ASP A 657 11.98 -1.57 21.11
C ASP A 657 10.74 -1.52 20.19
N LEU A 658 10.27 -2.66 19.68
CA LEU A 658 8.99 -2.73 18.96
C LEU A 658 7.83 -2.21 19.83
N PRO A 659 6.81 -1.57 19.23
CA PRO A 659 5.67 -1.05 19.98
C PRO A 659 4.97 -2.11 20.83
N GLU A 660 4.64 -1.79 22.08
CA GLU A 660 3.99 -2.74 22.99
C GLU A 660 2.60 -3.18 22.52
N ARG A 661 1.86 -2.32 21.82
CA ARG A 661 0.63 -2.67 21.11
C ARG A 661 0.96 -2.78 19.63
N GLY A 662 1.20 -4.00 19.16
CA GLY A 662 1.64 -4.24 17.79
C GLY A 662 2.24 -5.62 17.61
N SER A 663 1.39 -6.65 17.67
CA SER A 663 1.80 -8.04 17.50
C SER A 663 2.62 -8.25 16.23
N VAL A 664 3.59 -9.17 16.30
CA VAL A 664 4.51 -9.49 15.20
C VAL A 664 3.98 -10.73 14.49
N TYR A 665 3.70 -10.60 13.20
CA TYR A 665 3.14 -11.68 12.40
C TYR A 665 4.23 -12.53 11.74
N CYS A 666 5.25 -11.89 11.18
CA CYS A 666 6.28 -12.57 10.41
C CYS A 666 7.68 -12.00 10.67
N LEU A 667 8.69 -12.81 10.35
CA LEU A 667 10.09 -12.42 10.30
C LEU A 667 10.74 -12.99 9.04
N LYS A 668 11.56 -12.19 8.37
CA LYS A 668 12.49 -12.65 7.33
C LYS A 668 13.90 -12.20 7.65
N GLN A 669 14.87 -13.09 7.47
CA GLN A 669 16.30 -12.79 7.59
C GLN A 669 16.85 -12.50 6.19
N ASP A 670 17.65 -11.43 6.06
CA ASP A 670 18.36 -11.14 4.83
C ASP A 670 19.21 -12.34 4.37
N PHE A 671 19.41 -12.47 3.06
CA PHE A 671 20.15 -13.59 2.49
C PHE A 671 21.66 -13.34 2.35
N LYS A 672 22.17 -12.15 2.74
CA LYS A 672 23.61 -11.84 2.75
C LYS A 672 24.14 -11.42 4.13
N ASP A 673 23.36 -10.72 4.94
CA ASP A 673 23.72 -10.25 6.27
C ASP A 673 22.88 -10.95 7.36
N PRO A 674 23.48 -11.77 8.24
CA PRO A 674 22.74 -12.50 9.27
C PRO A 674 22.10 -11.59 10.34
N ASN A 675 22.52 -10.33 10.46
CA ASN A 675 21.99 -9.38 11.45
C ASN A 675 20.90 -8.48 10.89
N LEU A 676 20.70 -8.47 9.56
CA LEU A 676 19.62 -7.73 8.92
C LEU A 676 18.34 -8.56 8.95
N LEU A 677 17.40 -8.14 9.79
CA LEU A 677 16.10 -8.78 9.99
C LEU A 677 14.98 -7.84 9.58
N PHE A 678 13.91 -8.38 9.03
CA PHE A 678 12.68 -7.69 8.68
C PHE A 678 11.50 -8.32 9.42
N VAL A 679 10.57 -7.52 9.91
CA VAL A 679 9.35 -7.99 10.57
C VAL A 679 8.12 -7.26 10.06
N GLY A 680 7.04 -8.02 9.86
CA GLY A 680 5.69 -7.51 9.66
C GLY A 680 4.93 -7.50 10.99
N THR A 681 4.20 -6.42 11.26
CA THR A 681 3.46 -6.20 12.51
C THR A 681 2.05 -5.71 12.23
N GLU A 682 1.23 -5.61 13.27
CA GLU A 682 -0.11 -5.01 13.22
C GLU A 682 -0.16 -3.62 12.58
N PHE A 683 0.87 -2.78 12.77
CA PHE A 683 0.82 -1.37 12.36
C PHE A 683 1.98 -0.97 11.44
N GLY A 684 2.47 -1.92 10.64
CA GLY A 684 3.47 -1.70 9.59
C GLY A 684 4.61 -2.71 9.60
N ALA A 685 5.67 -2.40 8.86
CA ALA A 685 6.89 -3.21 8.77
C ALA A 685 8.09 -2.49 9.40
N TYR A 686 9.01 -3.27 9.96
CA TYR A 686 10.24 -2.79 10.60
C TYR A 686 11.45 -3.60 10.16
N PHE A 687 12.63 -3.03 10.33
CA PHE A 687 13.89 -3.74 10.16
C PHE A 687 14.87 -3.48 11.31
N SER A 688 15.80 -4.40 11.48
CA SER A 688 16.90 -4.31 12.43
C SER A 688 18.20 -4.64 11.69
N THR A 689 19.26 -3.85 11.89
CA THR A 689 20.62 -4.17 11.41
C THR A 689 21.52 -4.77 12.50
N ASN A 690 20.98 -5.10 13.67
CA ASN A 690 21.73 -5.59 14.84
C ASN A 690 21.09 -6.85 15.47
N GLY A 691 20.46 -7.68 14.64
CA GLY A 691 19.94 -8.99 15.07
C GLY A 691 18.75 -8.94 16.04
N GLY A 692 17.97 -7.85 16.02
CA GLY A 692 16.72 -7.69 16.79
C GLY A 692 16.90 -6.91 18.10
N THR A 693 18.01 -6.20 18.29
CA THR A 693 18.22 -5.39 19.50
C THR A 693 17.42 -4.08 19.44
N SER A 694 17.31 -3.47 18.25
CA SER A 694 16.54 -2.25 18.00
C SER A 694 15.95 -2.26 16.59
N TRP A 695 14.77 -1.67 16.41
CA TRP A 695 13.98 -1.73 15.19
C TRP A 695 13.70 -0.33 14.63
N THR A 696 13.70 -0.21 13.31
CA THR A 696 13.37 1.02 12.58
C THR A 696 12.17 0.75 11.68
N LYS A 697 11.14 1.60 11.76
CA LYS A 697 9.94 1.49 10.91
C LYS A 697 10.27 1.83 9.46
N PHE A 698 9.69 1.09 8.52
CA PHE A 698 9.75 1.43 7.10
C PHE A 698 8.74 2.53 6.74
N GLY A 699 9.12 3.40 5.80
CA GLY A 699 8.23 4.37 5.18
C GLY A 699 7.43 3.80 4.00
N GLY A 700 6.44 4.56 3.52
CA GLY A 700 5.63 4.24 2.34
C GLY A 700 4.36 3.44 2.62
N LEU A 701 4.30 2.67 3.70
CA LEU A 701 3.09 1.96 4.13
C LEU A 701 2.16 2.87 4.94
N PRO A 702 0.83 2.78 4.78
CA PRO A 702 -0.10 3.33 5.77
C PRO A 702 -0.02 2.54 7.08
N THR A 703 -0.73 2.99 8.11
CA THR A 703 -1.04 2.13 9.26
C THR A 703 -1.85 0.96 8.72
N ILE A 704 -1.30 -0.26 8.76
CA ILE A 704 -1.90 -1.48 8.24
C ILE A 704 -1.17 -2.71 8.81
N ALA A 705 -1.89 -3.81 9.00
CA ALA A 705 -1.26 -5.09 9.30
C ALA A 705 -0.47 -5.61 8.11
N VAL A 706 0.79 -5.93 8.36
CA VAL A 706 1.69 -6.63 7.43
C VAL A 706 1.76 -8.08 7.89
N MET A 707 0.92 -8.93 7.28
CA MET A 707 0.73 -10.31 7.71
C MET A 707 1.92 -11.20 7.34
N ASP A 708 2.57 -10.89 6.22
CA ASP A 708 3.72 -11.63 5.74
C ASP A 708 4.65 -10.77 4.88
N LEU A 709 5.90 -11.20 4.80
CA LEU A 709 6.95 -10.59 4.00
C LEU A 709 7.62 -11.67 3.16
N ASP A 710 8.11 -11.37 1.96
CA ASP A 710 9.01 -12.27 1.22
C ASP A 710 10.17 -11.49 0.60
N ILE A 711 11.30 -12.18 0.40
CA ILE A 711 12.51 -11.58 -0.16
C ILE A 711 12.74 -12.12 -1.55
N GLN A 712 12.71 -11.23 -2.53
CA GLN A 712 13.19 -11.54 -3.87
C GLN A 712 14.70 -11.28 -3.95
N GLU A 713 15.47 -12.37 -3.97
CA GLU A 713 16.92 -12.33 -3.76
C GLU A 713 17.68 -11.66 -4.90
N THR A 714 17.31 -11.93 -6.16
CA THR A 714 18.02 -11.36 -7.32
C THR A 714 17.79 -9.85 -7.42
N ALA A 715 16.58 -9.40 -7.10
CA ALA A 715 16.21 -8.00 -7.12
C ALA A 715 16.67 -7.25 -5.85
N CYS A 716 16.94 -7.97 -4.76
CA CYS A 716 17.06 -7.44 -3.40
C CYS A 716 15.80 -6.65 -2.98
N ASP A 717 14.63 -7.14 -3.37
CA ASP A 717 13.36 -6.50 -3.04
C ASP A 717 12.74 -7.19 -1.81
N LEU A 718 12.02 -6.40 -1.01
CA LEU A 718 11.21 -6.91 0.09
C LEU A 718 9.74 -6.69 -0.28
N VAL A 719 8.98 -7.78 -0.39
CA VAL A 719 7.56 -7.76 -0.73
C VAL A 719 6.74 -7.94 0.53
N ALA A 720 5.67 -7.18 0.69
CA ALA A 720 4.78 -7.22 1.84
C ALA A 720 3.34 -7.57 1.42
N ALA A 721 2.76 -8.58 2.06
CA ALA A 721 1.32 -8.82 2.07
C ALA A 721 0.69 -8.01 3.20
N THR A 722 -0.27 -7.15 2.84
CA THR A 722 -1.06 -6.42 3.84
C THR A 722 -2.49 -6.96 3.91
N PHE A 723 -3.06 -6.91 5.11
CA PHE A 723 -4.46 -7.29 5.32
C PHE A 723 -5.37 -6.08 5.12
N GLY A 724 -5.60 -5.67 3.87
CA GLY A 724 -6.53 -4.60 3.53
C GLY A 724 -5.96 -3.48 2.65
N ARG A 725 -4.73 -3.60 2.15
CA ARG A 725 -4.11 -2.63 1.21
C ARG A 725 -3.27 -3.30 0.12
N GLY A 726 -3.56 -4.57 -0.20
CA GLY A 726 -2.87 -5.33 -1.25
C GLY A 726 -1.40 -5.61 -0.97
N PHE A 727 -0.65 -5.88 -2.04
CA PHE A 727 0.80 -6.06 -1.99
C PHE A 727 1.56 -4.76 -2.13
N TRP A 728 2.73 -4.73 -1.50
CA TRP A 728 3.69 -3.64 -1.57
C TRP A 728 5.10 -4.17 -1.82
N VAL A 729 5.93 -3.38 -2.51
CA VAL A 729 7.33 -3.73 -2.81
C VAL A 729 8.24 -2.60 -2.35
N LEU A 730 9.23 -2.92 -1.52
CA LEU A 730 10.39 -2.08 -1.29
C LEU A 730 11.46 -2.47 -2.31
N ASP A 731 11.58 -1.66 -3.36
CA ASP A 731 12.55 -1.91 -4.43
C ASP A 731 13.99 -1.74 -3.89
N ASN A 732 14.83 -2.77 -4.03
CA ASN A 732 16.24 -2.81 -3.66
C ASN A 732 16.58 -2.33 -2.23
N TYR A 733 16.36 -3.15 -1.21
CA TYR A 733 16.73 -2.84 0.19
C TYR A 733 18.23 -2.98 0.49
N ALA A 734 19.06 -3.42 -0.46
CA ALA A 734 20.48 -3.69 -0.26
C ALA A 734 21.29 -2.57 0.45
N PRO A 735 20.99 -1.26 0.30
CA PRO A 735 21.65 -0.18 1.05
C PRO A 735 21.66 -0.38 2.57
N LEU A 736 20.66 -1.07 3.14
CA LEU A 736 20.58 -1.33 4.58
C LEU A 736 21.74 -2.17 5.12
N ARG A 737 22.29 -3.09 4.32
CA ARG A 737 23.43 -3.95 4.70
C ARG A 737 24.69 -3.14 4.99
N ASN A 738 24.83 -1.98 4.36
CA ASN A 738 26.02 -1.14 4.42
C ASN A 738 25.78 0.17 5.18
N LEU A 739 24.62 0.35 5.82
CA LEU A 739 24.30 1.55 6.58
C LEU A 739 24.95 1.50 7.98
N THR A 740 26.28 1.59 8.01
CA THR A 740 27.08 1.49 9.24
C THR A 740 27.36 2.87 9.87
N LYS A 741 27.90 2.88 11.09
CA LYS A 741 28.34 4.12 11.77
C LYS A 741 29.37 4.89 10.94
N GLU A 742 30.26 4.18 10.26
CA GLU A 742 31.30 4.74 9.40
C GLU A 742 30.68 5.44 8.19
N VAL A 743 29.66 4.83 7.57
CA VAL A 743 28.91 5.47 6.47
C VAL A 743 28.16 6.70 6.97
N LEU A 744 27.48 6.61 8.11
CA LEU A 744 26.75 7.74 8.69
C LEU A 744 27.66 8.92 9.08
N ALA A 745 28.93 8.64 9.39
CA ALA A 745 29.93 9.67 9.70
C ALA A 745 30.41 10.45 8.46
N LYS A 746 30.37 9.85 7.26
CA LYS A 746 30.78 10.47 6.00
C LYS A 746 29.85 11.63 5.64
N LYS A 747 30.38 12.61 4.90
CA LYS A 747 29.60 13.74 4.38
C LYS A 747 28.50 13.27 3.42
N ALA A 748 28.87 12.34 2.54
CA ALA A 748 28.01 11.69 1.57
C ALA A 748 28.47 10.25 1.34
N HIS A 749 27.56 9.37 0.93
CA HIS A 749 27.88 8.02 0.48
C HIS A 749 26.87 7.56 -0.57
N LEU A 750 27.36 7.16 -1.74
CA LEU A 750 26.56 6.53 -2.79
C LEU A 750 26.65 5.01 -2.60
N PHE A 751 25.51 4.36 -2.45
CA PHE A 751 25.42 2.92 -2.33
C PHE A 751 25.59 2.26 -3.70
N ASP A 752 25.81 0.94 -3.72
CA ASP A 752 25.92 0.17 -4.97
C ASP A 752 24.69 0.39 -5.86
N VAL A 753 24.95 0.63 -7.14
CA VAL A 753 23.93 0.86 -8.15
C VAL A 753 23.56 -0.47 -8.78
N LYS A 754 22.30 -0.88 -8.65
CA LYS A 754 21.78 -2.10 -9.28
C LYS A 754 21.84 -1.94 -10.81
N ASP A 755 22.07 -3.06 -11.51
CA ASP A 755 22.08 -3.09 -12.97
C ASP A 755 20.79 -2.47 -13.53
N ALA A 756 20.94 -1.45 -14.37
CA ALA A 756 19.82 -0.76 -14.98
C ALA A 756 19.36 -1.49 -16.24
N LEU A 757 18.06 -1.80 -16.34
CA LEU A 757 17.49 -2.44 -17.53
C LEU A 757 17.18 -1.38 -18.60
N LEU A 758 17.77 -1.55 -19.78
CA LEU A 758 17.54 -0.73 -20.97
C LEU A 758 16.54 -1.43 -21.88
N TYR A 759 15.37 -0.81 -22.04
CA TYR A 759 14.31 -1.20 -22.97
C TYR A 759 13.52 0.04 -23.41
N ILE A 760 12.66 -0.09 -24.41
CA ILE A 760 11.67 0.94 -24.76
C ILE A 760 10.40 0.59 -24.00
N PRO A 761 9.93 1.44 -23.07
CA PRO A 761 8.64 1.23 -22.42
C PRO A 761 7.53 1.19 -23.47
N ALA A 762 6.69 0.16 -23.42
CA ALA A 762 5.54 0.03 -24.31
C ALA A 762 4.37 0.89 -23.81
N ASP A 763 3.53 1.36 -24.73
CA ASP A 763 2.43 2.27 -24.48
C ASP A 763 1.10 1.78 -25.12
N PRO A 764 0.67 0.53 -24.81
CA PRO A 764 -0.44 -0.13 -25.51
C PRO A 764 -1.81 0.55 -25.37
N LEU A 765 -1.99 1.47 -24.41
CA LEU A 765 -3.21 2.30 -24.25
C LEU A 765 -3.00 3.75 -24.69
N GLY A 766 -1.87 4.07 -25.34
CA GLY A 766 -1.48 5.42 -25.76
C GLY A 766 -0.68 6.14 -24.67
N LEU A 767 -1.11 7.34 -24.27
CA LEU A 767 -0.34 8.20 -23.35
C LEU A 767 -0.11 7.58 -21.96
N GLU A 768 0.94 8.02 -21.26
CA GLU A 768 1.25 7.59 -19.88
C GLU A 768 0.05 7.68 -18.92
N GLY A 769 0.11 6.93 -17.80
CA GLY A 769 -1.00 6.80 -16.87
C GLY A 769 -2.08 5.87 -17.41
N THR A 770 -3.36 6.24 -17.30
CA THR A 770 -4.47 5.40 -17.80
C THR A 770 -4.79 5.62 -19.29
N GLY A 771 -3.97 6.40 -20.00
CA GLY A 771 -4.16 6.71 -21.41
C GLY A 771 -5.55 7.28 -21.70
N PHE A 772 -6.24 6.72 -22.69
CA PHE A 772 -7.61 7.12 -23.06
C PHE A 772 -8.72 6.29 -22.39
N GLN A 773 -8.39 5.52 -21.34
CA GLN A 773 -9.37 4.65 -20.66
C GLN A 773 -10.18 5.37 -19.57
N GLY A 774 -9.80 6.61 -19.21
CA GLY A 774 -10.44 7.38 -18.14
C GLY A 774 -9.79 7.18 -16.77
N HIS A 775 -10.29 7.91 -15.76
CA HIS A 775 -9.69 7.95 -14.42
C HIS A 775 -10.11 6.79 -13.51
N ASN A 776 -11.11 6.00 -13.91
CA ASN A 776 -11.59 4.84 -13.15
C ASN A 776 -10.72 3.60 -13.36
N LEU A 777 -9.96 3.51 -14.46
CA LEU A 777 -9.03 2.39 -14.66
C LEU A 777 -7.98 2.40 -13.54
N TRP A 778 -7.93 1.33 -12.77
CA TRP A 778 -6.93 1.17 -11.73
C TRP A 778 -5.59 0.74 -12.32
N ALA A 779 -4.52 1.41 -11.87
CA ALA A 779 -3.14 1.07 -12.19
C ALA A 779 -2.23 1.40 -11.01
N SER A 780 -1.19 0.59 -10.79
CA SER A 780 -0.12 0.90 -9.84
C SER A 780 1.19 1.19 -10.58
N SER A 781 2.07 1.99 -9.96
CA SER A 781 3.31 2.42 -10.62
C SER A 781 4.30 1.26 -10.80
N ASN A 782 5.05 1.30 -11.89
CA ASN A 782 6.23 0.45 -12.08
C ASN A 782 7.40 0.89 -11.18
N PRO A 783 8.40 0.02 -10.94
CA PRO A 783 9.70 0.49 -10.45
C PRO A 783 10.26 1.54 -11.43
N SER A 784 11.01 2.52 -10.93
CA SER A 784 11.51 3.61 -11.76
C SER A 784 12.35 3.08 -12.94
N PHE A 785 12.03 3.55 -14.15
CA PHE A 785 12.78 3.20 -15.35
C PHE A 785 14.18 3.84 -15.35
N GLY A 786 15.22 3.01 -15.39
CA GLY A 786 16.60 3.43 -15.57
C GLY A 786 17.53 3.10 -14.39
N ALA A 787 18.62 3.86 -14.27
CA ALA A 787 19.62 3.66 -13.22
C ALA A 787 19.22 4.43 -11.95
N VAL A 788 18.85 3.70 -10.90
CA VAL A 788 18.46 4.28 -9.60
C VAL A 788 19.69 4.45 -8.72
N PHE A 789 20.00 5.69 -8.37
CA PHE A 789 21.08 6.05 -7.46
C PHE A 789 20.53 6.27 -6.06
N THR A 790 21.10 5.58 -5.07
CA THR A 790 20.74 5.76 -3.64
C THR A 790 21.89 6.47 -2.92
N LEU A 791 21.66 7.68 -2.44
CA LEU A 791 22.67 8.54 -1.83
C LEU A 791 22.30 8.85 -0.38
N TYR A 792 23.20 8.57 0.55
CA TYR A 792 23.16 9.11 1.90
C TYR A 792 23.85 10.47 1.96
N LEU A 793 23.20 11.46 2.57
CA LEU A 793 23.78 12.75 2.95
C LEU A 793 23.63 12.98 4.44
N LYS A 794 24.75 13.22 5.14
CA LYS A 794 24.74 13.42 6.59
C LYS A 794 23.92 14.64 7.01
N ASN A 795 24.13 15.76 6.31
CA ASN A 795 23.44 17.01 6.56
C ASN A 795 23.10 17.68 5.22
N ASN A 796 21.89 18.21 5.12
CA ASN A 796 21.61 19.28 4.17
C ASN A 796 21.98 20.61 4.81
N ALA A 797 22.55 21.53 4.03
CA ALA A 797 22.90 22.85 4.55
C ALA A 797 21.62 23.68 4.54
N SER A 798 21.08 24.02 5.72
CA SER A 798 19.92 24.90 5.84
C SER A 798 20.14 26.20 5.08
N SER A 799 19.08 26.69 4.44
CA SER A 799 19.04 28.03 3.86
C SER A 799 19.20 29.10 4.94
N LEU A 800 19.67 30.28 4.57
CA LEU A 800 19.74 31.45 5.46
C LEU A 800 18.37 31.73 6.10
N LYS A 801 17.30 31.56 5.31
CA LYS A 801 15.92 31.70 5.77
C LYS A 801 15.54 30.65 6.81
N GLU A 802 15.87 29.38 6.60
CA GLU A 802 15.63 28.31 7.59
C GLU A 802 16.42 28.55 8.87
N ILE A 803 17.70 28.93 8.77
CA ILE A 803 18.52 29.26 9.94
C ILE A 803 17.89 30.39 10.75
N ARG A 804 17.37 31.40 10.08
CA ARG A 804 16.65 32.49 10.73
C ARG A 804 15.36 31.97 11.39
N LEU A 805 14.49 31.28 10.66
CA LEU A 805 13.23 30.75 11.18
C LEU A 805 13.44 29.82 12.38
N ASP A 806 14.49 28.99 12.38
CA ASP A 806 14.82 28.11 13.50
C ASP A 806 15.27 28.91 14.75
N LYS A 807 16.03 30.01 14.54
CA LYS A 807 16.35 30.95 15.63
C LYS A 807 15.10 31.65 16.16
N GLU A 808 14.22 32.12 15.27
CA GLU A 808 12.96 32.76 15.64
C GLU A 808 12.08 31.80 16.46
N LYS A 809 11.86 30.57 15.98
CA LYS A 809 11.13 29.52 16.73
C LYS A 809 11.72 29.23 18.09
N ALA A 810 13.05 29.20 18.22
CA ALA A 810 13.72 28.99 19.50
C ALA A 810 13.48 30.17 20.46
N LEU A 811 13.50 31.41 19.95
CA LEU A 811 13.19 32.60 20.73
C LEU A 811 11.71 32.67 21.12
N GLU A 812 10.80 32.36 20.21
CA GLU A 812 9.35 32.29 20.46
C GLU A 812 9.01 31.24 21.53
N LYS A 813 9.62 30.05 21.43
CA LYS A 813 9.47 28.99 22.44
C LYS A 813 9.93 29.44 23.82
N ASP A 814 11.02 30.20 23.87
CA ASP A 814 11.56 30.79 25.11
C ASP A 814 10.81 32.07 25.54
N LYS A 815 9.78 32.50 24.81
CA LYS A 815 9.06 33.78 25.00
C LYS A 815 9.99 35.00 25.02
N LYS A 816 11.09 34.93 24.28
CA LYS A 816 12.05 36.02 24.09
C LYS A 816 11.66 36.88 22.89
N GLU A 817 12.13 38.12 22.88
CA GLU A 817 11.92 39.03 21.75
C GLU A 817 12.52 38.45 20.46
N VAL A 818 11.69 38.36 19.42
CA VAL A 818 12.10 38.03 18.06
C VAL A 818 12.43 39.33 17.34
N LYS A 819 13.71 39.54 17.02
CA LYS A 819 14.14 40.74 16.30
C LYS A 819 13.75 40.67 14.84
N TYR A 820 13.26 41.79 14.30
CA TYR A 820 12.98 41.91 12.87
C TYR A 820 14.29 41.80 12.06
N PRO A 821 14.32 41.02 10.96
CA PRO A 821 15.54 40.85 10.17
C PRO A 821 15.93 42.15 9.47
N THR A 822 17.24 42.41 9.33
CA THR A 822 17.71 43.57 8.57
C THR A 822 17.37 43.42 7.08
N MET A 823 17.26 44.55 6.36
CA MET A 823 17.02 44.51 4.91
C MET A 823 18.13 43.77 4.17
N GLU A 824 19.37 43.84 4.65
CA GLU A 824 20.50 43.11 4.08
C GLU A 824 20.35 41.59 4.25
N GLU A 825 19.89 41.12 5.41
CA GLU A 825 19.57 39.70 5.63
C GLU A 825 18.46 39.22 4.70
N LEU A 826 17.38 40.01 4.57
CA LEU A 826 16.29 39.68 3.64
C LEU A 826 16.75 39.65 2.17
N TYR A 827 17.61 40.59 1.75
CA TYR A 827 18.19 40.56 0.40
C TYR A 827 19.09 39.34 0.19
N ARG A 828 19.87 38.94 1.20
CA ARG A 828 20.70 37.74 1.13
C ARG A 828 19.86 36.47 1.09
N GLU A 829 18.79 36.39 1.85
CA GLU A 829 17.81 35.28 1.78
C GLU A 829 17.12 35.22 0.42
N ALA A 830 16.68 36.35 -0.12
CA ALA A 830 15.97 36.43 -1.39
C ALA A 830 16.86 36.09 -2.60
N ARG A 831 18.18 36.29 -2.48
CA ARG A 831 19.18 35.99 -3.52
C ARG A 831 19.93 34.69 -3.29
N GLU A 832 19.64 33.96 -2.22
CA GLU A 832 20.30 32.68 -1.95
C GLU A 832 19.85 31.64 -2.98
N GLU A 833 20.82 31.06 -3.70
CA GLU A 833 20.51 29.96 -4.58
C GLU A 833 20.31 28.67 -3.77
N ALA A 834 19.22 27.97 -4.08
CA ALA A 834 18.97 26.66 -3.48
C ALA A 834 20.13 25.72 -3.78
N ARG A 835 20.61 25.00 -2.75
CA ARG A 835 21.61 23.95 -2.92
C ARG A 835 21.05 22.87 -3.84
N LYS A 836 21.81 22.46 -4.84
CA LYS A 836 21.45 21.40 -5.79
C LYS A 836 22.53 20.32 -5.80
N LEU A 837 22.11 19.09 -6.04
CA LEU A 837 23.01 18.00 -6.42
C LEU A 837 23.09 17.96 -7.94
N VAL A 838 24.30 17.93 -8.48
CA VAL A 838 24.60 17.75 -9.90
C VAL A 838 25.17 16.36 -10.09
N TRP A 839 24.48 15.56 -10.89
CA TRP A 839 24.82 14.19 -11.23
C TRP A 839 25.46 14.18 -12.61
N VAL A 840 26.68 13.69 -12.71
CA VAL A 840 27.45 13.61 -13.95
C VAL A 840 27.65 12.14 -14.29
N ILE A 841 27.16 11.72 -15.46
CA ILE A 841 27.30 10.37 -15.96
C ILE A 841 28.35 10.36 -17.07
N ASN A 842 29.36 9.52 -16.92
CA ASN A 842 30.40 9.26 -17.91
C ASN A 842 30.26 7.85 -18.49
N ASP A 843 30.63 7.67 -19.75
CA ASP A 843 30.79 6.34 -20.34
C ASP A 843 32.13 5.69 -19.94
N SER A 844 32.38 4.46 -20.41
CA SER A 844 33.57 3.69 -20.06
C SER A 844 34.90 4.30 -20.52
N VAL A 845 34.88 5.30 -21.42
CA VAL A 845 36.09 6.01 -21.87
C VAL A 845 36.23 7.40 -21.23
N GLY A 846 35.35 7.73 -20.27
CA GLY A 846 35.40 8.98 -19.51
C GLY A 846 34.72 10.16 -20.18
N MET A 847 33.92 9.95 -21.24
CA MET A 847 33.15 11.02 -21.86
C MET A 847 31.84 11.24 -21.12
N GLU A 848 31.54 12.50 -20.79
CA GLU A 848 30.27 12.90 -20.16
C GLU A 848 29.10 12.68 -21.14
N VAL A 849 28.16 11.82 -20.76
CA VAL A 849 26.97 11.49 -21.57
C VAL A 849 25.71 12.23 -21.09
N ARG A 850 25.63 12.53 -19.79
CA ARG A 850 24.46 13.15 -19.16
C ARG A 850 24.88 13.95 -17.93
N ARG A 851 24.25 15.12 -17.80
CA ARG A 851 24.21 15.89 -16.55
C ARG A 851 22.77 16.18 -16.17
N PHE A 852 22.40 15.96 -14.91
CA PHE A 852 21.08 16.33 -14.39
C PHE A 852 21.17 16.74 -12.91
N THR A 853 20.09 17.31 -12.38
CA THR A 853 20.08 17.84 -11.01
C THR A 853 18.98 17.25 -10.16
N SER A 854 19.22 17.16 -8.85
CA SER A 854 18.17 16.89 -7.85
C SER A 854 18.34 17.79 -6.62
N SER A 855 17.30 17.90 -5.80
CA SER A 855 17.37 18.57 -4.51
C SER A 855 18.08 17.68 -3.48
N PRO A 856 19.01 18.19 -2.67
CA PRO A 856 19.60 17.44 -1.57
C PRO A 856 18.57 17.23 -0.46
N SER A 857 18.52 16.03 0.11
CA SER A 857 17.81 15.74 1.35
C SER A 857 18.76 15.12 2.37
N LYS A 858 18.56 15.41 3.65
CA LYS A 858 19.27 14.74 4.75
C LYS A 858 18.83 13.27 4.80
N GLY A 859 19.76 12.37 5.16
CA GLY A 859 19.51 10.93 5.16
C GLY A 859 19.67 10.31 3.78
N ILE A 860 19.05 9.16 3.56
CA ILE A 860 19.01 8.46 2.28
C ILE A 860 18.03 9.18 1.34
N SER A 861 18.44 9.31 0.08
CA SER A 861 17.65 9.83 -1.03
C SER A 861 17.83 8.94 -2.26
N ARG A 862 16.83 8.92 -3.15
CA ARG A 862 16.90 8.20 -4.42
C ARG A 862 16.62 9.13 -5.58
N THR A 863 17.36 8.95 -6.66
CA THR A 863 17.09 9.62 -7.95
C THR A 863 17.38 8.65 -9.09
N THR A 864 16.77 8.88 -10.24
CA THR A 864 16.88 7.95 -11.39
C THR A 864 17.39 8.65 -12.62
N TRP A 865 18.38 8.05 -13.29
CA TRP A 865 18.75 8.41 -14.65
C TRP A 865 17.99 7.51 -15.64
N ASN A 866 17.14 8.12 -16.48
CA ASN A 866 16.32 7.46 -17.51
C ASN A 866 17.12 6.88 -18.70
N LEU A 867 18.45 6.72 -18.56
CA LEU A 867 19.33 6.14 -19.58
C LEU A 867 19.38 6.93 -20.90
N ARG A 868 19.06 8.23 -20.88
CA ARG A 868 19.17 9.12 -22.05
C ARG A 868 20.38 10.05 -21.95
N SER A 869 21.00 10.33 -23.10
CA SER A 869 22.03 11.37 -23.21
C SER A 869 21.43 12.76 -23.01
N ASN A 870 22.26 13.80 -22.98
CA ASN A 870 21.75 15.16 -23.15
C ASN A 870 21.19 15.37 -24.54
N SER A 871 20.11 16.16 -24.61
CA SER A 871 19.66 16.77 -25.84
C SER A 871 20.68 17.80 -26.32
N THR A 872 20.74 18.01 -27.63
CA THR A 872 21.51 19.09 -28.27
C THR A 872 20.60 20.23 -28.75
N THR A 873 19.31 20.19 -28.39
CA THR A 873 18.34 21.26 -28.62
C THR A 873 18.60 22.47 -27.71
N GLN A 874 17.77 23.51 -27.83
CA GLN A 874 17.91 24.76 -27.10
C GLN A 874 17.89 24.57 -25.57
N VAL A 875 18.80 25.27 -24.88
CA VAL A 875 18.86 25.32 -23.42
C VAL A 875 17.53 25.86 -22.86
N GLY A 876 16.97 25.16 -21.86
CA GLY A 876 15.69 25.51 -21.23
C GLY A 876 14.49 24.66 -21.67
N GLY A 877 14.64 23.81 -22.71
CA GLY A 877 13.63 22.81 -23.12
C GLY A 877 13.83 21.43 -22.48
N ASP A 878 13.16 20.40 -23.02
CA ASP A 878 13.43 19.01 -22.65
C ASP A 878 14.92 18.68 -22.88
N GLN A 879 15.55 18.21 -21.81
CA GLN A 879 16.98 17.92 -21.80
C GLN A 879 17.26 16.49 -22.25
N ASN A 880 16.25 15.64 -22.48
CA ASN A 880 16.44 14.24 -22.86
C ASN A 880 16.85 14.09 -24.32
N GLY A 881 17.99 13.43 -24.53
CA GLY A 881 18.44 12.96 -25.85
C GLY A 881 18.03 11.51 -26.11
N TYR A 882 18.84 10.84 -26.92
CA TYR A 882 18.61 9.44 -27.28
C TYR A 882 18.97 8.49 -26.13
N LEU A 883 18.35 7.30 -26.13
CA LEU A 883 18.78 6.20 -25.27
C LEU A 883 20.25 5.86 -25.50
N VAL A 884 20.98 5.65 -24.42
CA VAL A 884 22.38 5.20 -24.46
C VAL A 884 22.48 3.72 -24.82
N LYS A 885 23.68 3.24 -25.14
CA LYS A 885 23.92 1.80 -25.35
C LYS A 885 24.10 1.07 -24.02
N ALA A 886 23.81 -0.23 -24.00
CA ALA A 886 24.20 -1.09 -22.88
C ALA A 886 25.74 -1.08 -22.70
N GLY A 887 26.19 -1.14 -21.46
CA GLY A 887 27.61 -1.10 -21.10
C GLY A 887 27.86 -0.55 -19.69
N THR A 888 29.14 -0.32 -19.39
CA THR A 888 29.60 0.26 -18.13
C THR A 888 29.55 1.77 -18.18
N TYR A 889 28.98 2.39 -17.14
CA TYR A 889 28.95 3.83 -16.93
C TYR A 889 29.50 4.17 -15.56
N GLU A 890 29.76 5.45 -15.34
CA GLU A 890 30.30 5.99 -14.10
C GLU A 890 29.52 7.23 -13.68
N VAL A 891 29.17 7.34 -12.40
CA VAL A 891 28.45 8.49 -11.84
C VAL A 891 29.30 9.25 -10.83
N SER A 892 29.32 10.57 -10.96
CA SER A 892 29.89 11.51 -9.98
C SER A 892 28.79 12.45 -9.47
N VAL A 893 28.91 12.90 -8.22
CA VAL A 893 27.92 13.77 -7.57
C VAL A 893 28.60 14.98 -6.96
N TYR A 894 28.11 16.17 -7.30
CA TYR A 894 28.58 17.46 -6.81
C TYR A 894 27.44 18.20 -6.12
N ALA A 895 27.69 18.79 -4.96
CA ALA A 895 26.80 19.79 -4.38
C ALA A 895 27.19 21.18 -4.88
N VAL A 896 26.24 21.91 -5.44
CA VAL A 896 26.41 23.30 -5.89
C VAL A 896 25.53 24.20 -5.02
N LYS A 897 26.11 25.26 -4.46
CA LYS A 897 25.39 26.31 -3.73
C LYS A 897 26.07 27.66 -3.99
N ASN A 898 25.36 28.61 -4.57
CA ASN A 898 25.94 29.85 -5.09
C ASN A 898 27.19 29.53 -5.95
N ASP A 899 28.30 30.24 -5.75
CA ASP A 899 29.56 30.01 -6.48
C ASP A 899 30.42 28.84 -5.96
N SER A 900 29.92 28.04 -5.02
CA SER A 900 30.67 26.93 -4.43
C SER A 900 30.27 25.58 -5.01
N ILE A 901 31.27 24.78 -5.41
CA ILE A 901 31.11 23.40 -5.88
C ILE A 901 31.86 22.47 -4.93
N ASP A 902 31.16 21.47 -4.44
CA ASP A 902 31.63 20.53 -3.44
C ASP A 902 31.46 19.10 -3.95
N THR A 903 32.57 18.42 -4.20
CA THR A 903 32.57 17.05 -4.72
C THR A 903 32.16 16.08 -3.62
N LEU A 904 31.01 15.43 -3.80
CA LEU A 904 30.47 14.47 -2.83
C LEU A 904 30.90 13.03 -3.16
N ILE A 905 30.82 12.66 -4.44
CA ILE A 905 31.12 11.31 -4.93
C ILE A 905 31.98 11.44 -6.19
N VAL A 906 33.09 10.71 -6.21
CA VAL A 906 34.01 10.64 -7.35
C VAL A 906 33.84 9.27 -8.00
N GLY A 907 33.26 9.25 -9.20
CA GLY A 907 33.47 8.18 -10.15
C GLY A 907 33.06 6.77 -9.75
N GLN A 908 31.79 6.54 -9.41
CA GLN A 908 31.28 5.20 -9.09
C GLN A 908 30.74 4.48 -10.32
N ARG A 909 31.27 3.29 -10.63
CA ARG A 909 30.87 2.50 -11.79
C ARG A 909 29.59 1.71 -11.57
N PHE A 910 28.80 1.54 -12.63
CA PHE A 910 27.59 0.73 -12.67
C PHE A 910 27.33 0.19 -14.08
N GLN A 911 26.37 -0.75 -14.20
CA GLN A 911 26.05 -1.42 -15.46
C GLN A 911 24.67 -1.04 -15.98
N VAL A 912 24.58 -0.84 -17.30
CA VAL A 912 23.33 -0.77 -18.06
C VAL A 912 23.23 -2.01 -18.94
N ARG A 913 22.18 -2.81 -18.78
CA ARG A 913 21.95 -4.06 -19.52
C ARG A 913 20.75 -3.92 -20.44
N ALA A 914 20.92 -4.25 -21.72
CA ALA A 914 19.80 -4.34 -22.65
C ALA A 914 18.90 -5.52 -22.27
N LEU A 915 17.59 -5.28 -22.24
CA LEU A 915 16.60 -6.33 -22.01
C LEU A 915 16.49 -7.29 -23.21
N ASN A 916 16.80 -6.81 -24.41
CA ASN A 916 16.74 -7.57 -25.67
C ASN A 916 15.35 -8.19 -25.94
N ASN A 917 14.28 -7.46 -25.61
CA ASN A 917 12.89 -7.86 -25.84
C ASN A 917 12.36 -7.52 -27.24
N GLN A 918 13.19 -6.92 -28.10
CA GLN A 918 12.86 -6.56 -29.47
C GLN A 918 13.21 -7.67 -30.46
N THR A 919 12.34 -7.90 -31.45
CA THR A 919 12.59 -8.87 -32.54
C THR A 919 13.62 -8.34 -33.55
N LEU A 920 13.62 -7.02 -33.80
CA LEU A 920 14.56 -6.35 -34.71
C LEU A 920 15.67 -5.69 -33.90
N VAL A 921 16.82 -6.36 -33.81
CA VAL A 921 18.00 -5.87 -33.08
C VAL A 921 18.98 -5.19 -34.04
N ALA A 922 19.51 -4.03 -33.67
CA ALA A 922 20.58 -3.38 -34.43
C ALA A 922 21.81 -4.28 -34.58
N LYS A 923 22.17 -4.58 -35.83
CA LYS A 923 23.40 -5.34 -36.16
C LYS A 923 24.68 -4.60 -35.74
N ASN A 924 24.64 -3.27 -35.74
CA ASN A 924 25.75 -2.41 -35.34
C ASN A 924 25.23 -1.26 -34.43
N PRO A 925 25.14 -1.47 -33.11
CA PRO A 925 24.69 -0.44 -32.17
C PRO A 925 25.61 0.80 -32.14
N GLU A 926 26.91 0.64 -32.44
CA GLU A 926 27.85 1.76 -32.45
C GLU A 926 27.57 2.70 -33.63
N GLU A 927 27.25 2.14 -34.80
CA GLU A 927 26.81 2.94 -35.95
C GLU A 927 25.57 3.78 -35.63
N LEU A 928 24.59 3.21 -34.91
CA LEU A 928 23.40 3.95 -34.48
C LEU A 928 23.75 5.10 -33.53
N LYS A 929 24.67 4.88 -32.59
CA LYS A 929 25.17 5.92 -31.67
C LYS A 929 25.86 7.06 -32.44
N VAL A 930 26.77 6.72 -33.34
CA VAL A 930 27.50 7.70 -34.17
C VAL A 930 26.52 8.52 -35.00
N PHE A 931 25.58 7.85 -35.69
CA PHE A 931 24.59 8.53 -36.52
C PHE A 931 23.70 9.48 -35.73
N ARG A 932 23.24 9.08 -34.54
CA ARG A 932 22.50 9.95 -33.61
C ARG A 932 23.29 11.18 -33.19
N THR A 933 24.58 11.03 -32.97
CA THR A 933 25.49 12.14 -32.62
C THR A 933 25.59 13.12 -33.78
N GLU A 934 25.74 12.63 -35.01
CA GLU A 934 25.78 13.48 -36.21
C GLU A 934 24.46 14.23 -36.45
N VAL A 935 23.31 13.56 -36.25
CA VAL A 935 21.98 14.18 -36.36
C VAL A 935 21.80 15.26 -35.29
N SER A 936 22.22 14.99 -34.05
CA SER A 936 22.21 15.95 -32.94
C SER A 936 23.02 17.21 -33.28
N GLU A 937 24.23 17.03 -33.82
CA GLU A 937 25.08 18.16 -34.23
C GLU A 937 24.48 18.98 -35.38
N LEU A 938 23.82 18.32 -36.35
CA LEU A 938 23.09 19.02 -37.40
C LEU A 938 21.88 19.78 -36.84
N SER A 939 21.14 19.19 -35.90
CA SER A 939 19.99 19.81 -35.24
C SER A 939 20.40 21.05 -34.46
N ARG A 940 21.48 20.98 -33.69
CA ARG A 940 22.06 22.13 -33.00
C ARG A 940 22.35 23.30 -33.95
N LYS A 941 22.94 23.00 -35.12
CA LYS A 941 23.25 23.99 -36.16
C LYS A 941 22.00 24.61 -36.78
N VAL A 942 21.01 23.78 -37.14
CA VAL A 942 19.74 24.21 -37.75
C VAL A 942 18.92 25.05 -36.77
N ASN A 943 18.79 24.62 -35.51
CA ASN A 943 18.12 25.39 -34.45
C ASN A 943 18.82 26.73 -34.17
N GLY A 944 20.15 26.73 -34.17
CA GLY A 944 20.95 27.96 -34.07
C GLY A 944 20.69 28.94 -35.22
N ALA A 945 20.58 28.43 -36.46
CA ALA A 945 20.23 29.25 -37.62
C ALA A 945 18.82 29.84 -37.52
N GLY A 946 17.84 29.07 -37.03
CA GLY A 946 16.48 29.57 -36.80
C GLY A 946 16.40 30.66 -35.73
N THR A 947 17.14 30.48 -34.64
CA THR A 947 17.26 31.50 -33.57
C THR A 947 17.89 32.78 -34.13
N LEU A 948 18.96 32.65 -34.92
CA LEU A 948 19.64 33.77 -35.55
C LEU A 948 18.73 34.50 -36.56
N LEU A 949 17.99 33.77 -37.39
CA LEU A 949 17.02 34.34 -38.34
C LEU A 949 15.90 35.12 -37.63
N SER A 950 15.44 34.62 -36.49
CA SER A 950 14.42 35.30 -35.68
C SER A 950 14.95 36.63 -35.14
N ALA A 951 16.15 36.63 -34.56
CA ALA A 951 16.82 37.87 -34.12
C ALA A 951 17.09 38.84 -35.29
N PHE A 952 17.44 38.32 -36.47
CA PHE A 952 17.62 39.12 -37.68
C PHE A 952 16.31 39.80 -38.09
N LYS A 953 15.20 39.06 -38.11
CA LYS A 953 13.88 39.60 -38.47
C LYS A 953 13.45 40.73 -37.55
N GLU A 954 13.65 40.58 -36.23
CA GLU A 954 13.39 41.65 -35.25
C GLU A 954 14.26 42.89 -35.49
N THR A 955 15.54 42.68 -35.78
CA THR A 955 16.49 43.77 -36.03
C THR A 955 16.15 44.52 -37.33
N VAL A 956 15.83 43.79 -38.41
CA VAL A 956 15.42 44.37 -39.70
C VAL A 956 14.10 45.14 -39.57
N ALA A 957 13.14 44.63 -38.79
CA ALA A 957 11.90 45.35 -38.50
C ALA A 957 12.18 46.66 -37.75
N SER A 958 13.04 46.63 -36.73
CA SER A 958 13.44 47.82 -35.97
C SER A 958 14.18 48.85 -36.84
N ILE A 959 15.06 48.39 -37.74
CA ILE A 959 15.74 49.23 -38.74
C ILE A 959 14.75 49.85 -39.74
N LYS A 960 13.73 49.08 -40.16
CA LYS A 960 12.66 49.59 -41.03
C LYS A 960 11.91 50.72 -40.34
N GLU A 961 11.47 50.52 -39.10
CA GLU A 961 10.82 51.55 -38.31
C GLU A 961 11.71 52.78 -38.11
N ALA A 962 13.01 52.57 -37.86
CA ALA A 962 13.98 53.65 -37.73
C ALA A 962 14.07 54.52 -39.00
N VAL A 963 14.20 53.89 -40.17
CA VAL A 963 14.30 54.59 -41.46
C VAL A 963 12.98 55.24 -41.88
N THR A 964 11.84 54.65 -41.50
CA THR A 964 10.51 55.19 -41.85
C THR A 964 10.12 56.39 -41.00
N ASN A 965 10.46 56.38 -39.70
CA ASN A 965 9.85 57.31 -38.74
C ASN A 965 10.79 58.41 -38.22
N TYR A 966 12.12 58.30 -38.41
CA TYR A 966 13.07 59.27 -37.84
C TYR A 966 13.70 60.18 -38.91
N PRO A 967 13.89 61.48 -38.61
CA PRO A 967 14.48 62.42 -39.55
C PRO A 967 15.97 62.14 -39.78
N ASN A 968 16.49 62.55 -40.94
CA ASN A 968 17.89 62.41 -41.38
C ASN A 968 18.35 60.99 -41.74
N THR A 969 17.46 59.99 -41.76
CA THR A 969 17.74 58.67 -42.35
C THR A 969 17.54 58.69 -43.87
N ASP A 970 18.37 57.94 -44.62
CA ASP A 970 18.22 57.83 -46.08
C ASP A 970 17.07 56.86 -46.44
N MET A 971 15.93 57.40 -46.88
CA MET A 971 14.76 56.58 -47.27
C MET A 971 15.05 55.59 -48.40
N ARG A 972 16.11 55.79 -49.22
CA ARG A 972 16.50 54.82 -50.26
C ARG A 972 16.92 53.48 -49.66
N LEU A 973 17.27 53.43 -48.38
CA LEU A 973 17.57 52.20 -47.64
C LEU A 973 16.35 51.29 -47.49
N LEU A 974 15.12 51.81 -47.60
CA LEU A 974 13.89 51.00 -47.54
C LEU A 974 13.86 49.93 -48.64
N THR A 975 14.42 50.19 -49.82
CA THR A 975 14.53 49.20 -50.91
C THR A 975 15.47 48.05 -50.52
N THR A 976 16.58 48.36 -49.86
CA THR A 976 17.53 47.35 -49.36
C THR A 976 16.91 46.53 -48.22
N ILE A 977 16.18 47.19 -47.32
CA ILE A 977 15.45 46.56 -46.22
C ILE A 977 14.35 45.63 -46.75
N GLN A 978 13.61 46.04 -47.78
CA GLN A 978 12.57 45.19 -48.38
C GLN A 978 13.19 43.93 -49.02
N LYS A 979 14.28 44.07 -49.79
CA LYS A 979 15.01 42.90 -50.32
C LYS A 979 15.50 41.96 -49.22
N LEU A 980 15.96 42.53 -48.10
CA LEU A 980 16.40 41.74 -46.95
C LEU A 980 15.23 41.01 -46.28
N ASN A 981 14.04 41.63 -46.20
CA ASN A 981 12.81 40.98 -45.74
C ASN A 981 12.37 39.86 -46.67
N ASP A 982 12.37 40.06 -48.00
CA ASP A 982 12.00 39.02 -48.96
C ASP A 982 12.96 37.81 -48.86
N GLN A 983 14.26 38.08 -48.66
CA GLN A 983 15.26 37.06 -48.41
C GLN A 983 15.04 36.33 -47.08
N LEU A 984 14.69 37.06 -46.00
CA LEU A 984 14.34 36.50 -44.70
C LEU A 984 13.14 35.57 -44.84
N ASP A 985 12.05 36.02 -45.47
CA ASP A 985 10.84 35.23 -45.62
C ASP A 985 11.10 33.97 -46.45
N SER A 986 11.91 34.05 -47.51
CA SER A 986 12.37 32.86 -48.25
C SER A 986 13.19 31.91 -47.37
N CYS A 987 14.08 32.42 -46.49
CA CYS A 987 14.81 31.60 -45.53
C CYS A 987 13.89 30.93 -44.50
N PHE A 988 12.85 31.62 -44.03
CA PHE A 988 11.84 31.03 -43.13
C PHE A 988 11.03 29.92 -43.84
N VAL A 989 10.68 30.11 -45.11
CA VAL A 989 10.00 29.09 -45.93
C VAL A 989 10.88 27.85 -46.11
N GLU A 990 12.17 28.02 -46.38
CA GLU A 990 13.13 26.90 -46.48
C GLU A 990 13.30 26.17 -45.15
N LEU A 991 13.40 26.92 -44.05
CA LEU A 991 13.66 26.38 -42.73
C LEU A 991 12.43 25.65 -42.14
N TYR A 992 11.27 26.30 -42.14
CA TYR A 992 10.06 25.81 -41.45
C TYR A 992 8.95 25.35 -42.38
N GLY A 993 8.97 25.75 -43.65
CA GLY A 993 7.97 25.37 -44.64
C GLY A 993 7.09 26.54 -45.10
N ASN A 994 6.31 26.31 -46.16
CA ASN A 994 5.43 27.32 -46.72
C ASN A 994 4.06 27.29 -46.04
N ASN A 995 3.88 28.15 -45.02
CA ASN A 995 2.62 28.24 -44.28
C ASN A 995 1.43 28.73 -45.12
N ILE A 996 1.67 29.48 -46.20
CA ILE A 996 0.59 29.94 -47.08
C ILE A 996 -0.03 28.73 -47.79
N LEU A 997 0.81 27.91 -48.42
CA LEU A 997 0.34 26.70 -49.09
C LEU A 997 -0.32 25.72 -48.11
N SER A 998 0.29 25.47 -46.95
CA SER A 998 -0.28 24.52 -45.98
C SER A 998 -1.59 25.01 -45.37
N SER A 999 -1.75 26.31 -45.10
CA SER A 999 -3.01 26.89 -44.60
C SER A 999 -4.17 26.82 -45.60
N HIS A 1000 -3.85 26.60 -46.88
CA HIS A 1000 -4.81 26.41 -47.96
C HIS A 1000 -4.85 24.96 -48.46
N GLU A 1001 -4.34 24.01 -47.67
CA GLU A 1001 -4.38 22.56 -47.93
C GLU A 1001 -3.72 22.11 -49.25
N PHE A 1002 -2.77 22.90 -49.78
CA PHE A 1002 -1.95 22.49 -50.92
C PHE A 1002 -0.77 21.60 -50.49
N GLU A 1003 -0.29 20.76 -51.41
CA GLU A 1003 0.88 19.91 -51.18
C GLU A 1003 2.12 20.76 -50.89
N THR A 1004 2.86 20.39 -49.84
CA THR A 1004 4.12 21.03 -49.48
C THR A 1004 5.25 20.01 -49.42
N VAL A 1005 6.44 20.42 -49.84
CA VAL A 1005 7.64 19.63 -49.61
C VAL A 1005 8.09 19.77 -48.16
N PRO A 1006 8.65 18.71 -47.53
CA PRO A 1006 9.22 18.83 -46.20
C PRO A 1006 10.32 19.90 -46.17
N SER A 1007 10.20 20.84 -45.24
CA SER A 1007 11.21 21.86 -44.96
C SER A 1007 12.47 21.26 -44.34
N LEU A 1008 13.54 22.04 -44.25
CA LEU A 1008 14.79 21.62 -43.60
C LEU A 1008 14.53 21.11 -42.17
N SER A 1009 13.83 21.89 -41.35
CA SER A 1009 13.46 21.48 -39.99
C SER A 1009 12.49 20.30 -39.98
N GLY A 1010 11.54 20.22 -40.93
CA GLY A 1010 10.61 19.09 -41.04
C GLY A 1010 11.31 17.77 -41.34
N ARG A 1011 12.29 17.77 -42.26
CA ARG A 1011 13.10 16.57 -42.57
C ARG A 1011 13.93 16.13 -41.39
N LEU A 1012 14.62 17.08 -40.76
CA LEU A 1012 15.49 16.79 -39.63
C LEU A 1012 14.69 16.31 -38.42
N GLY A 1013 13.60 16.99 -38.09
CA GLY A 1013 12.69 16.60 -37.02
C GLY A 1013 12.10 15.21 -37.23
N MET A 1014 11.77 14.83 -38.48
CA MET A 1014 11.33 13.47 -38.78
C MET A 1014 12.45 12.44 -38.53
N VAL A 1015 13.71 12.75 -38.88
CA VAL A 1015 14.85 11.88 -38.56
C VAL A 1015 15.05 11.74 -37.05
N GLU A 1016 14.95 12.83 -36.30
CA GLU A 1016 15.04 12.82 -34.84
C GLU A 1016 13.94 11.97 -34.21
N TYR A 1017 12.68 12.18 -34.63
CA TYR A 1017 11.54 11.40 -34.19
C TYR A 1017 11.73 9.90 -34.44
N MET A 1018 12.11 9.51 -35.67
CA MET A 1018 12.37 8.12 -36.03
C MET A 1018 13.56 7.50 -35.30
N LEU A 1019 14.46 8.31 -34.72
CA LEU A 1019 15.61 7.84 -33.96
C LEU A 1019 15.36 7.81 -32.46
N TYR A 1020 14.36 8.52 -31.94
CA TYR A 1020 14.18 8.74 -30.50
C TYR A 1020 14.06 7.43 -29.70
N ASP A 1021 13.20 6.52 -30.17
CA ASP A 1021 12.98 5.18 -29.60
C ASP A 1021 13.38 4.05 -30.57
N ASN A 1022 14.41 4.27 -31.37
CA ASN A 1022 14.91 3.25 -32.30
C ASN A 1022 16.00 2.38 -31.66
N THR A 1023 15.82 1.06 -31.66
CA THR A 1023 16.86 0.08 -31.28
C THR A 1023 17.22 -0.90 -32.40
N ALA A 1024 16.61 -0.74 -33.58
CA ALA A 1024 16.76 -1.61 -34.75
C ALA A 1024 17.89 -1.18 -35.71
N GLY A 1025 18.36 0.07 -35.65
CA GLY A 1025 19.51 0.57 -36.42
C GLY A 1025 19.20 1.74 -37.37
N VAL A 1026 20.17 2.08 -38.23
CA VAL A 1026 20.09 3.23 -39.14
C VAL A 1026 19.57 2.81 -40.52
N THR A 1027 18.42 3.35 -40.92
CA THR A 1027 17.80 3.04 -42.22
C THR A 1027 18.38 3.89 -43.36
N ALA A 1028 18.19 3.44 -44.61
CA ALA A 1028 18.54 4.23 -45.79
C ALA A 1028 17.78 5.58 -45.84
N THR A 1029 16.52 5.59 -45.38
CA THR A 1029 15.69 6.79 -45.27
C THR A 1029 16.28 7.81 -44.30
N HIS A 1030 16.83 7.36 -43.16
CA HIS A 1030 17.52 8.25 -42.23
C HIS A 1030 18.70 8.94 -42.88
N ARG A 1031 19.58 8.16 -43.54
CA ARG A 1031 20.78 8.69 -44.20
C ARG A 1031 20.43 9.68 -45.30
N LYS A 1032 19.44 9.35 -46.13
CA LYS A 1032 19.00 10.22 -47.23
C LYS A 1032 18.46 11.55 -46.72
N ASN A 1033 17.57 11.54 -45.71
CA ASN A 1033 17.01 12.78 -45.17
C ASN A 1033 18.06 13.61 -44.42
N LYS A 1034 18.95 12.98 -43.64
CA LYS A 1034 20.08 13.69 -43.01
C LYS A 1034 20.96 14.37 -44.07
N SER A 1035 21.32 13.65 -45.13
CA SER A 1035 22.18 14.19 -46.19
C SER A 1035 21.53 15.36 -46.95
N ILE A 1036 20.23 15.28 -47.22
CA ILE A 1036 19.46 16.39 -47.82
C ILE A 1036 19.46 17.60 -46.87
N ALA A 1037 19.11 17.39 -45.60
CA ALA A 1037 19.08 18.45 -44.60
C ALA A 1037 20.45 19.11 -44.42
N GLU A 1038 21.53 18.33 -44.45
CA GLU A 1038 22.90 18.85 -44.36
C GLU A 1038 23.25 19.73 -45.57
N ALA A 1039 22.90 19.31 -46.79
CA ALA A 1039 23.11 20.10 -48.00
C ALA A 1039 22.28 21.40 -48.00
N GLU A 1040 21.00 21.32 -47.65
CA GLU A 1040 20.09 22.47 -47.54
C GLU A 1040 20.57 23.46 -46.46
N TYR A 1041 21.03 22.96 -45.31
CA TYR A 1041 21.60 23.78 -44.24
C TYR A 1041 22.82 24.57 -44.71
N LEU A 1042 23.72 23.98 -45.51
CA LEU A 1042 24.91 24.68 -46.01
C LEU A 1042 24.52 25.86 -46.91
N VAL A 1043 23.49 25.70 -47.75
CA VAL A 1043 22.95 26.77 -48.60
C VAL A 1043 22.33 27.87 -47.74
N LEU A 1044 21.48 27.50 -46.78
CA LEU A 1044 20.83 28.44 -45.86
C LEU A 1044 21.87 29.22 -45.03
N ALA A 1045 22.86 28.53 -44.46
CA ALA A 1045 23.92 29.13 -43.65
C ALA A 1045 24.73 30.15 -44.46
N ASN A 1046 25.00 29.88 -45.74
CA ASN A 1046 25.70 30.84 -46.60
C ASN A 1046 24.84 32.09 -46.87
N ARG A 1047 23.53 31.92 -47.14
CA ARG A 1047 22.60 33.05 -47.30
C ARG A 1047 22.53 33.92 -46.04
N ILE A 1048 22.42 33.30 -44.87
CA ILE A 1048 22.42 34.02 -43.58
C ILE A 1048 23.69 34.85 -43.41
N ARG A 1049 24.87 34.32 -43.78
CA ARG A 1049 26.13 35.08 -43.73
C ARG A 1049 26.11 36.30 -44.65
N THR A 1050 25.64 36.16 -45.89
CA THR A 1050 25.52 37.28 -46.84
C THR A 1050 24.53 38.35 -46.35
N MET A 1051 23.39 37.92 -45.80
CA MET A 1051 22.40 38.80 -45.21
C MET A 1051 22.96 39.55 -44.01
N ARG A 1052 23.78 38.89 -43.17
CA ARG A 1052 24.46 39.53 -42.03
C ARG A 1052 25.39 40.67 -42.46
N ALA A 1053 26.15 40.44 -43.53
CA ALA A 1053 27.02 41.48 -44.08
C ALA A 1053 26.20 42.69 -44.56
N THR A 1054 25.06 42.44 -45.21
CA THR A 1054 24.14 43.50 -45.67
C THR A 1054 23.51 44.25 -44.49
N LEU A 1055 23.08 43.53 -43.46
CA LEU A 1055 22.53 44.09 -42.23
C LEU A 1055 23.54 45.01 -41.53
N LYS A 1056 24.81 44.57 -41.45
CA LYS A 1056 25.85 45.39 -40.82
C LYS A 1056 26.08 46.72 -41.56
N VAL A 1057 26.01 46.72 -42.89
CA VAL A 1057 26.09 47.96 -43.69
C VAL A 1057 24.93 48.91 -43.39
N LEU A 1058 23.71 48.38 -43.16
CA LEU A 1058 22.56 49.19 -42.75
C LEU A 1058 22.75 49.76 -41.33
N GLU A 1059 23.19 48.94 -40.39
CA GLU A 1059 23.50 49.35 -39.02
C GLU A 1059 24.59 50.44 -38.98
N ASP A 1060 25.67 50.27 -39.73
CA ASP A 1060 26.79 51.23 -39.82
C ASP A 1060 26.37 52.55 -40.49
N SER A 1061 25.40 52.51 -41.40
CA SER A 1061 24.84 53.70 -42.03
C SER A 1061 23.96 54.47 -41.05
N LEU A 1062 23.14 53.76 -40.28
CA LEU A 1062 22.25 54.35 -39.27
C LEU A 1062 22.99 54.83 -38.01
N ALA A 1063 24.15 54.23 -37.70
CA ALA A 1063 25.03 54.68 -36.63
C ALA A 1063 25.57 56.10 -36.82
N LYS A 1064 25.54 56.64 -38.04
CA LYS A 1064 26.08 57.97 -38.39
C LYS A 1064 25.05 59.10 -38.29
N VAL A 1065 23.80 58.78 -37.95
CA VAL A 1065 22.71 59.74 -37.85
C VAL A 1065 22.07 59.68 -36.46
N PRO A 1066 21.60 60.81 -35.90
CA PRO A 1066 21.10 60.87 -34.53
C PRO A 1066 19.68 60.30 -34.44
N ILE A 1067 19.58 58.97 -34.29
CA ILE A 1067 18.33 58.24 -34.06
C ILE A 1067 18.37 57.49 -32.72
N PRO A 1068 17.21 57.14 -32.13
CA PRO A 1068 17.16 56.31 -30.92
C PRO A 1068 17.82 54.94 -31.10
N TYR A 1069 18.17 54.32 -29.97
CA TYR A 1069 18.75 52.98 -29.95
C TYR A 1069 17.84 51.98 -30.69
N ILE A 1070 18.43 51.30 -31.67
CA ILE A 1070 17.78 50.20 -32.38
C ILE A 1070 18.01 48.93 -31.56
N ARG A 1071 16.92 48.27 -31.16
CA ARG A 1071 17.00 46.96 -30.51
C ARG A 1071 17.58 45.95 -31.49
N THR A 1072 18.88 45.69 -31.38
CA THR A 1072 19.50 44.52 -32.01
C THR A 1072 19.19 43.33 -31.11
N GLY A 1073 18.77 42.20 -31.67
CA GLY A 1073 18.40 40.99 -30.92
C GLY A 1073 19.58 40.30 -30.21
N GLY A 1074 20.40 41.05 -29.47
CA GLY A 1074 21.60 40.59 -28.77
C GLY A 1074 22.89 40.64 -29.59
N LEU A 1075 22.97 41.46 -30.66
CA LEU A 1075 24.10 41.45 -31.60
C LEU A 1075 25.07 42.63 -31.54
N ASP A 1076 24.84 43.67 -30.72
CA ASP A 1076 25.90 44.60 -30.27
C ASP A 1076 25.38 45.50 -29.12
N LEU A 1077 26.13 45.56 -28.02
CA LEU A 1077 25.92 46.47 -26.89
C LEU A 1077 26.49 47.85 -27.25
N LYS A 1078 25.66 48.77 -27.75
CA LYS A 1078 25.95 50.21 -27.68
C LYS A 1078 25.54 50.72 -26.30
N LEU A 1079 26.42 50.53 -25.31
CA LEU A 1079 26.44 51.30 -24.07
C LEU A 1079 27.79 52.02 -24.02
N ASP A 1080 27.89 53.10 -24.78
CA ASP A 1080 28.80 54.20 -24.49
C ASP A 1080 28.02 55.51 -24.63
#